data_AF-A0A553PHJ9-F1
#
_entry.id   AF-A0A553PHJ9-F1
#
_cell.length_a   1.000
_cell.length_b   1.000
_cell.length_c   1.000
_cell.angle_alpha   90.00
_cell.angle_beta   90.00
_cell.angle_gamma   90.00
#
_symmetry.space_group_name_H-M   'P 1'
#
loop_
_entity.id
_entity.type
_entity.pdbx_description
1 polymer ?
#
loop_
_entity_poly.entity_id
_entity_poly.type
_entity_poly.pdbx_seq_one_letter_code
_entity_poly.pdbx_strand_id
1 'polypeptide(L)'
;MISEENDENKTPVEFHYMNRKERAACGTLCICLALSVMSAVALIYLSVIIYLPAHREMESGFGEVSVMCTTIERREVEGDIEACRWTSCSEWCLSKGGADCTHLFVSVRSNGTDVLLQGCQEKFDKYCASLDINTIEKRNCKKDHKCTRLDKMFRCEDGLCWNITDVYSCTYREEDAEPPVNCERKRECVELSGMYDCNVGVCRRIQNWTCERRCIDIPIQDKNVVFRAGDHIVTAHCERALDAGTKELVWDSNSYSEELLLIASCTAMEPRIDGDSIKAWDCINGTILPKALLGPMTNYTVLTSEYLKLGYYNKLDRNGVFLPFEEDIMIHNRTRLKINFEGCVNTLKDECKSFYQDYAKDGRNDTSPSRFSCYYAPHNSEFVVKQFDLSRTRNIFLLLFVIPSTLLPSRKSRMESETDDTRSKLENFKYYTSLILGTLCIVCIFAFLFLVPFVLDPAISTLMHEFVDTPVTCKVSSVQVRYGKSHCKWSSCREGCTADMYVCYQVRVAYSLETWVKGMRESNVNEWVDLMRYDENENATMQDTPLLVNIKGCGYPPDIDCAAFANKYQNISDQAMTFPCHYSKLNPWIVLETYSFGESMANVVASIAIPNGLFVISLIVLLYWYCPYCQARCRKYEEQTDQEEKEFEIDDEEDDDADEVHSQRAVY
;
A
#
# COMPACT_ATOMS: atom_id res chain seq x y z
N MET A 1 -20.20 95.40 11.80
CA MET A 1 -20.91 94.99 10.58
C MET A 1 -20.02 93.96 9.90
N ILE A 2 -20.34 92.70 9.68
CA ILE A 2 -21.58 91.90 9.68
C ILE A 2 -21.02 90.46 9.78
N SER A 3 -21.16 89.83 10.95
CA SER A 3 -21.94 88.58 11.15
C SER A 3 -21.56 87.42 10.23
N GLU A 4 -20.77 86.49 10.79
CA GLU A 4 -20.78 85.07 10.45
C GLU A 4 -22.16 84.50 10.82
N GLU A 5 -22.82 83.83 9.88
CA GLU A 5 -24.10 83.16 10.12
C GLU A 5 -24.04 81.72 9.60
N ASN A 6 -23.92 80.81 10.57
CA ASN A 6 -24.52 79.48 10.71
C ASN A 6 -24.72 78.59 9.47
N ASP A 7 -23.87 77.56 9.41
CA ASP A 7 -24.09 76.33 8.65
C ASP A 7 -24.57 75.23 9.63
N GLU A 8 -25.89 75.15 9.84
CA GLU A 8 -26.54 74.10 10.64
C GLU A 8 -27.71 73.50 9.84
N ASN A 9 -27.45 72.44 9.06
CA ASN A 9 -28.27 71.22 9.04
C ASN A 9 -27.69 70.17 8.07
N LYS A 10 -26.82 69.29 8.58
CA LYS A 10 -26.54 67.99 7.96
C LYS A 10 -27.45 66.96 8.63
N THR A 11 -28.52 66.56 7.95
CA THR A 11 -29.18 65.28 8.26
C THR A 11 -28.22 64.15 7.88
N PRO A 12 -27.92 63.18 8.77
CA PRO A 12 -27.03 62.09 8.42
C PRO A 12 -27.79 61.11 7.53
N VAL A 13 -27.25 60.87 6.34
CA VAL A 13 -27.59 59.69 5.53
C VAL A 13 -27.20 58.48 6.36
N GLU A 14 -28.20 57.73 6.85
CA GLU A 14 -28.00 56.45 7.52
C GLU A 14 -27.32 55.48 6.54
N PHE A 15 -25.99 55.38 6.67
CA PHE A 15 -25.25 54.23 6.16
C PHE A 15 -25.79 53.00 6.87
N HIS A 16 -26.54 52.15 6.16
CA HIS A 16 -26.73 50.75 6.56
C HIS A 16 -25.37 50.04 6.45
N TYR A 17 -24.52 50.28 7.45
CA TYR A 17 -23.32 49.51 7.72
C TYR A 17 -23.81 48.09 7.99
N MET A 18 -23.46 47.12 7.13
CA MET A 18 -23.66 45.69 7.43
C MET A 18 -23.19 45.46 8.87
N ASN A 19 -24.14 45.13 9.73
CA ASN A 19 -23.98 45.21 11.16
C ASN A 19 -22.86 44.23 11.56
N ARG A 20 -22.10 44.49 12.64
CA ARG A 20 -21.01 43.57 13.08
C ARG A 20 -21.50 42.12 13.22
N LYS A 21 -22.79 41.97 13.55
CA LYS A 21 -23.55 40.72 13.61
C LYS A 21 -23.72 40.03 12.25
N GLU A 22 -23.97 40.75 11.17
CA GLU A 22 -24.19 40.19 9.83
C GLU A 22 -22.90 39.72 9.17
N ARG A 23 -21.77 40.45 9.39
CA ARG A 23 -20.44 39.99 8.97
C ARG A 23 -20.03 38.71 9.72
N ALA A 24 -20.30 38.66 11.02
CA ALA A 24 -20.09 37.46 11.82
C ALA A 24 -20.98 36.30 11.35
N ALA A 25 -22.24 36.55 11.01
CA ALA A 25 -23.15 35.54 10.47
C ALA A 25 -22.68 34.99 9.12
N CYS A 26 -22.28 35.85 8.18
CA CYS A 26 -21.80 35.46 6.86
C CYS A 26 -20.45 34.70 6.94
N GLY A 27 -19.52 35.14 7.78
CA GLY A 27 -18.27 34.45 8.04
C GLY A 27 -18.46 33.08 8.68
N THR A 28 -19.35 32.99 9.68
CA THR A 28 -19.68 31.71 10.34
C THR A 28 -20.31 30.74 9.34
N LEU A 29 -21.20 31.24 8.49
CA LEU A 29 -21.89 30.43 7.49
C LEU A 29 -20.94 29.94 6.38
N CYS A 30 -19.98 30.76 5.94
CA CYS A 30 -18.91 30.34 5.02
C CYS A 30 -18.03 29.24 5.63
N ILE A 31 -17.64 29.37 6.90
CA ILE A 31 -16.86 28.35 7.62
C ILE A 31 -17.68 27.05 7.78
N CYS A 32 -18.97 27.14 8.12
CA CYS A 32 -19.85 25.98 8.21
C CYS A 32 -20.00 25.25 6.88
N LEU A 33 -20.08 25.97 5.76
CA LEU A 33 -20.14 25.39 4.42
C LEU A 33 -18.81 24.75 3.99
N ALA A 34 -17.68 25.40 4.27
CA ALA A 34 -16.37 24.82 3.99
C ALA A 34 -16.15 23.53 4.80
N LEU A 35 -16.53 23.54 6.09
CA LEU A 35 -16.47 22.37 6.96
C LEU A 35 -17.41 21.25 6.49
N SER A 36 -18.61 21.57 5.99
CA SER A 36 -19.54 20.55 5.50
C SER A 36 -19.04 19.87 4.22
N VAL A 37 -18.44 20.63 3.29
CA VAL A 37 -17.83 20.07 2.07
C VAL A 37 -16.64 19.19 2.41
N MET A 38 -15.73 19.66 3.28
CA MET A 38 -14.59 18.86 3.71
C MET A 38 -15.01 17.60 4.47
N SER A 39 -16.06 17.69 5.30
CA SER A 39 -16.62 16.51 5.99
C SER A 39 -17.22 15.50 5.02
N ALA A 40 -17.97 15.95 4.01
CA ALA A 40 -18.53 15.08 2.98
C ALA A 40 -17.46 14.34 2.18
N VAL A 41 -16.40 15.05 1.76
CA VAL A 41 -15.25 14.45 1.07
C VAL A 41 -14.55 13.45 1.99
N ALA A 42 -14.30 13.82 3.26
CA ALA A 42 -13.68 12.93 4.23
C ALA A 42 -14.48 11.63 4.43
N LEU A 43 -15.82 11.69 4.51
CA LEU A 43 -16.67 10.51 4.64
C LEU A 43 -16.55 9.56 3.44
N ILE A 44 -16.45 10.09 2.22
CA ILE A 44 -16.25 9.26 1.02
C ILE A 44 -14.92 8.50 1.12
N TYR A 45 -13.82 9.17 1.45
CA TYR A 45 -12.51 8.51 1.60
C TYR A 45 -12.49 7.52 2.77
N LEU A 46 -13.01 7.91 3.93
CA LEU A 46 -13.08 7.05 5.11
C LEU A 46 -13.95 5.81 4.88
N SER A 47 -14.97 5.90 4.02
CA SER A 47 -15.81 4.76 3.67
C SER A 47 -15.02 3.63 3.03
N VAL A 48 -14.12 3.96 2.08
CA VAL A 48 -13.31 2.98 1.35
C VAL A 48 -12.12 2.51 2.19
N ILE A 49 -11.44 3.44 2.89
CA ILE A 49 -10.18 3.14 3.58
C ILE A 49 -10.40 2.50 4.95
N ILE A 50 -11.49 2.82 5.65
CA ILE A 50 -11.68 2.45 7.06
C ILE A 50 -13.02 1.74 7.30
N TYR A 51 -14.13 2.25 6.79
CA TYR A 51 -15.44 1.70 7.17
C TYR A 51 -15.69 0.33 6.54
N LEU A 52 -15.43 0.19 5.23
CA LEU A 52 -15.62 -1.08 4.53
C LEU A 52 -14.69 -2.19 5.09
N PRO A 53 -13.38 -1.95 5.31
CA PRO A 53 -12.52 -2.94 5.96
C PRO A 53 -12.94 -3.25 7.41
N ALA A 54 -13.26 -2.23 8.21
CA ALA A 54 -13.68 -2.42 9.60
C ALA A 54 -14.98 -3.22 9.72
N HIS A 55 -15.96 -2.97 8.84
CA HIS A 55 -17.21 -3.72 8.81
C HIS A 55 -16.97 -5.20 8.53
N ARG A 56 -16.14 -5.51 7.53
CA ARG A 56 -15.78 -6.90 7.20
C ARG A 56 -15.02 -7.57 8.34
N GLU A 57 -14.13 -6.85 9.00
CA GLU A 57 -13.38 -7.36 10.16
C GLU A 57 -14.31 -7.61 11.36
N MET A 58 -15.32 -6.77 11.60
CA MET A 58 -16.32 -6.99 12.67
C MET A 58 -17.26 -8.17 12.38
N GLU A 59 -17.60 -8.42 11.12
CA GLU A 59 -18.46 -9.55 10.70
C GLU A 59 -17.69 -10.85 10.46
N SER A 60 -16.36 -10.81 10.48
CA SER A 60 -15.49 -11.93 10.12
C SER A 60 -15.59 -13.16 11.05
N GLY A 61 -16.04 -12.96 12.30
CA GLY A 61 -16.13 -14.03 13.30
C GLY A 61 -14.79 -14.53 13.83
N PHE A 62 -13.70 -13.77 13.69
CA PHE A 62 -12.42 -14.09 14.35
C PHE A 62 -12.55 -14.02 15.87
N GLY A 63 -11.97 -15.00 16.57
CA GLY A 63 -11.91 -14.99 18.04
C GLY A 63 -10.95 -13.91 18.55
N GLU A 64 -11.26 -13.29 19.70
CA GLU A 64 -10.37 -12.30 20.35
C GLU A 64 -9.15 -12.95 21.03
N VAL A 65 -9.23 -14.24 21.33
CA VAL A 65 -8.12 -15.01 21.91
C VAL A 65 -7.24 -15.51 20.78
N SER A 66 -5.96 -15.12 20.80
CA SER A 66 -4.98 -15.62 19.85
C SER A 66 -4.67 -17.10 20.09
N VAL A 67 -4.53 -17.83 19.00
CA VAL A 67 -4.03 -19.21 18.95
C VAL A 67 -2.61 -19.24 18.40
N MET A 68 -2.01 -20.42 18.27
CA MET A 68 -0.65 -20.56 17.77
C MET A 68 -0.63 -21.05 16.32
N CYS A 69 0.13 -20.34 15.49
CA CYS A 69 0.40 -20.70 14.11
C CYS A 69 1.87 -21.13 13.95
N THR A 70 2.09 -22.20 13.19
CA THR A 70 3.42 -22.64 12.75
C THR A 70 3.48 -22.55 11.24
N THR A 71 4.54 -21.94 10.70
CA THR A 71 4.72 -21.87 9.24
C THR A 71 5.20 -23.20 8.69
N ILE A 72 4.46 -23.72 7.71
CA ILE A 72 4.72 -25.03 7.10
C ILE A 72 5.29 -24.91 5.69
N GLU A 73 4.96 -23.83 4.97
CA GLU A 73 5.41 -23.63 3.60
C GLU A 73 5.43 -22.15 3.23
N ARG A 74 6.57 -21.70 2.69
CA ARG A 74 6.70 -20.47 1.91
C ARG A 74 6.73 -20.80 0.43
N ARG A 75 5.86 -20.16 -0.35
CA ARG A 75 5.85 -20.28 -1.82
C ARG A 75 5.90 -18.90 -2.44
N GLU A 76 6.96 -18.65 -3.20
CA GLU A 76 7.10 -17.46 -4.04
C GLU A 76 6.56 -17.81 -5.43
N VAL A 77 5.65 -16.98 -5.94
CA VAL A 77 5.03 -17.13 -7.25
C VAL A 77 5.53 -15.99 -8.13
N GLU A 78 6.43 -16.31 -9.05
CA GLU A 78 6.97 -15.38 -10.03
C GLU A 78 6.25 -15.53 -11.38
N GLY A 79 5.84 -14.42 -11.99
CA GLY A 79 5.42 -14.37 -13.40
C GLY A 79 4.05 -14.97 -13.76
N ASP A 80 3.24 -15.42 -12.79
CA ASP A 80 1.92 -16.00 -13.03
C ASP A 80 0.80 -15.24 -12.27
N ILE A 81 0.06 -14.42 -13.03
CA ILE A 81 -1.07 -13.60 -12.53
C ILE A 81 -2.25 -14.48 -12.09
N GLU A 82 -2.48 -15.63 -12.74
CA GLU A 82 -3.57 -16.54 -12.38
C GLU A 82 -3.25 -17.34 -11.12
N ALA A 83 -1.98 -17.68 -10.89
CA ALA A 83 -1.54 -18.29 -9.65
C ALA A 83 -1.50 -17.28 -8.48
N CYS A 84 -1.27 -15.99 -8.75
CA CYS A 84 -1.24 -14.92 -7.75
C CYS A 84 -2.62 -14.30 -7.46
N ARG A 85 -3.60 -15.13 -7.06
CA ARG A 85 -4.93 -14.62 -6.68
C ARG A 85 -4.95 -13.90 -5.32
N TRP A 86 -3.98 -14.20 -4.47
CA TRP A 86 -3.88 -13.64 -3.12
C TRP A 86 -2.41 -13.46 -2.73
N THR A 87 -2.15 -12.71 -1.68
CA THR A 87 -0.81 -12.55 -1.11
C THR A 87 -0.93 -12.51 0.41
N SER A 88 0.09 -12.99 1.11
CA SER A 88 0.12 -12.94 2.58
C SER A 88 0.31 -11.51 3.10
N CYS A 89 1.06 -10.69 2.37
CA CYS A 89 1.26 -9.27 2.64
C CYS A 89 1.60 -8.51 1.35
N SER A 90 0.92 -7.40 1.11
CA SER A 90 1.24 -6.43 0.07
C SER A 90 1.24 -5.00 0.61
N GLU A 91 2.06 -4.14 0.03
CA GLU A 91 2.01 -2.71 0.32
C GLU A 91 1.03 -2.02 -0.64
N TRP A 92 0.31 -1.01 -0.13
CA TRP A 92 -0.76 -0.28 -0.81
C TRP A 92 -1.95 -1.14 -1.27
N CYS A 93 -2.99 -1.19 -0.43
CA CYS A 93 -4.21 -1.96 -0.68
C CYS A 93 -5.03 -1.53 -1.90
N LEU A 94 -4.80 -0.32 -2.43
CA LEU A 94 -5.58 0.24 -3.56
C LEU A 94 -5.09 -0.25 -4.93
N SER A 95 -3.86 -0.74 -5.03
CA SER A 95 -3.32 -1.31 -6.27
C SER A 95 -3.42 -2.83 -6.22
N LYS A 96 -4.04 -3.44 -7.23
CA LYS A 96 -3.93 -4.89 -7.42
C LYS A 96 -2.48 -5.23 -7.83
N GLY A 97 -1.74 -5.77 -6.87
CA GLY A 97 -0.65 -6.73 -7.09
C GLY A 97 0.54 -6.25 -7.92
N GLY A 98 1.51 -5.64 -7.25
CA GLY A 98 2.90 -5.59 -7.69
C GLY A 98 3.75 -5.51 -6.42
N ALA A 99 4.56 -6.49 -6.03
CA ALA A 99 5.64 -7.05 -6.84
C ALA A 99 6.00 -8.49 -6.51
N ASP A 100 5.63 -9.00 -5.33
CA ASP A 100 6.13 -10.27 -4.84
C ASP A 100 4.96 -11.07 -4.30
N CYS A 101 4.53 -12.05 -5.09
CA CYS A 101 3.44 -12.92 -4.72
C CYS A 101 3.95 -14.02 -3.80
N THR A 102 3.99 -13.73 -2.50
CA THR A 102 4.41 -14.70 -1.50
C THR A 102 3.18 -15.28 -0.80
N HIS A 103 3.02 -16.59 -0.95
CA HIS A 103 2.02 -17.37 -0.24
C HIS A 103 2.67 -18.04 0.98
N LEU A 104 2.17 -17.70 2.17
CA LEU A 104 2.51 -18.41 3.40
C LEU A 104 1.37 -19.33 3.81
N PHE A 105 1.71 -20.59 4.03
CA PHE A 105 0.82 -21.57 4.63
C PHE A 105 1.27 -21.87 6.06
N VAL A 106 0.28 -21.95 6.94
CA VAL A 106 0.48 -22.23 8.36
C VAL A 106 -0.42 -23.37 8.83
N SER A 107 0.06 -24.14 9.80
CA SER A 107 -0.78 -24.99 10.65
C SER A 107 -1.23 -24.17 11.86
N VAL A 108 -2.44 -24.43 12.34
CA VAL A 108 -3.08 -23.70 13.45
C VAL A 108 -3.41 -24.68 14.55
N ARG A 109 -3.04 -24.35 15.78
CA ARG A 109 -3.33 -25.15 16.97
C ARG A 109 -3.74 -24.28 18.14
N SER A 110 -4.42 -24.87 19.11
CA SER A 110 -4.69 -24.22 20.40
C SER A 110 -3.37 -23.93 21.16
N ASN A 111 -3.44 -23.04 22.15
CA ASN A 111 -2.31 -22.73 23.00
C ASN A 111 -1.93 -23.95 23.86
N GLY A 112 -0.62 -24.15 24.04
CA GLY A 112 -0.05 -25.14 24.94
C GLY A 112 0.01 -24.64 26.38
N THR A 113 0.89 -25.25 27.17
CA THR A 113 1.03 -24.94 28.60
C THR A 113 2.17 -23.96 28.84
N ASP A 114 1.94 -22.89 29.59
CA ASP A 114 3.02 -22.03 30.07
C ASP A 114 3.66 -22.67 31.30
N VAL A 115 4.97 -22.93 31.25
CA VAL A 115 5.68 -23.70 32.27
C VAL A 115 6.65 -22.81 33.04
N LEU A 116 6.57 -22.90 34.37
CA LEU A 116 7.52 -22.34 35.32
C LEU A 116 8.30 -23.48 35.98
N LEU A 117 9.56 -23.63 35.60
CA LEU A 117 10.49 -24.54 36.27
C LEU A 117 11.10 -23.85 37.50
N GLN A 118 11.17 -24.56 38.63
CA GLN A 118 11.71 -24.07 39.90
C GLN A 118 12.79 -25.00 40.45
N GLY A 119 13.71 -24.43 41.24
CA GLY A 119 14.84 -25.18 41.83
C GLY A 119 15.86 -25.59 40.78
N CYS A 120 16.07 -24.78 39.74
CA CYS A 120 16.91 -25.12 38.60
C CYS A 120 18.38 -24.77 38.83
N GLN A 121 19.21 -25.80 38.93
CA GLN A 121 20.67 -25.73 39.06
C GLN A 121 21.38 -26.08 37.74
N GLU A 122 22.64 -25.66 37.66
CA GLU A 122 23.56 -25.97 36.55
C GLU A 122 22.95 -25.74 35.15
N LYS A 123 22.36 -24.57 34.95
CA LYS A 123 21.67 -24.23 33.70
C LYS A 123 22.68 -24.14 32.55
N PHE A 124 22.32 -24.74 31.44
CA PHE A 124 23.01 -24.58 30.17
C PHE A 124 22.05 -24.00 29.16
N ASP A 125 22.44 -22.86 28.59
CA ASP A 125 21.68 -22.10 27.60
C ASP A 125 22.53 -22.04 26.32
N LYS A 126 21.95 -22.52 25.21
CA LYS A 126 22.60 -22.48 23.91
C LYS A 126 21.60 -22.07 22.82
N TYR A 127 21.98 -21.04 22.07
CA TYR A 127 21.33 -20.69 20.80
C TYR A 127 22.10 -21.36 19.65
N CYS A 128 21.44 -22.28 18.96
CA CYS A 128 21.95 -22.89 17.74
C CYS A 128 21.71 -21.93 16.57
N ALA A 129 22.72 -21.17 16.15
CA ALA A 129 22.57 -20.21 15.05
C ALA A 129 22.01 -20.89 13.78
N SER A 130 21.11 -20.21 13.07
CA SER A 130 20.64 -20.56 11.73
C SER A 130 21.23 -19.61 10.69
N LEU A 131 21.45 -20.10 9.45
CA LEU A 131 21.93 -19.22 8.38
C LEU A 131 20.75 -18.39 7.83
N ASP A 132 20.60 -17.16 8.29
CA ASP A 132 19.76 -16.18 7.60
C ASP A 132 20.61 -15.44 6.55
N ILE A 133 20.32 -15.72 5.27
CA ILE A 133 21.04 -15.20 4.10
C ILE A 133 21.04 -13.67 4.06
N ASN A 134 20.08 -13.01 4.73
CA ASN A 134 19.94 -11.56 4.73
C ASN A 134 20.79 -10.85 5.80
N THR A 135 21.14 -11.54 6.89
CA THR A 135 21.92 -10.99 8.01
C THR A 135 23.37 -11.45 8.03
N ILE A 136 23.67 -12.52 7.28
CA ILE A 136 25.01 -13.09 7.15
C ILE A 136 26.00 -12.13 6.47
N GLU A 137 27.21 -12.09 7.01
CA GLU A 137 28.33 -11.35 6.41
C GLU A 137 28.76 -12.02 5.09
N LYS A 138 28.38 -11.41 3.96
CA LYS A 138 28.76 -11.87 2.63
C LYS A 138 30.14 -11.33 2.26
N ARG A 139 31.08 -12.23 1.96
CA ARG A 139 32.39 -11.91 1.39
C ARG A 139 32.25 -11.70 -0.11
N ASN A 140 32.59 -10.50 -0.57
CA ASN A 140 32.51 -10.15 -1.98
C ASN A 140 33.81 -10.54 -2.71
N CYS A 141 33.78 -11.68 -3.40
CA CYS A 141 34.90 -12.19 -4.21
C CYS A 141 35.10 -11.45 -5.53
N LYS A 142 34.20 -10.51 -5.89
CA LYS A 142 34.43 -9.59 -7.01
C LYS A 142 35.48 -8.52 -6.68
N LYS A 143 35.79 -8.30 -5.39
CA LYS A 143 36.80 -7.35 -4.94
C LYS A 143 38.17 -8.04 -4.75
N ASP A 144 39.22 -7.38 -5.21
CA ASP A 144 40.59 -7.90 -5.12
C ASP A 144 40.98 -8.25 -3.66
N HIS A 145 41.66 -9.39 -3.48
CA HIS A 145 42.18 -9.91 -2.21
C HIS A 145 41.17 -10.14 -1.07
N LYS A 146 39.86 -10.16 -1.35
CA LYS A 146 38.84 -10.47 -0.32
C LYS A 146 38.62 -11.97 -0.08
N CYS A 147 38.90 -12.81 -1.08
CA CYS A 147 38.68 -14.26 -1.03
C CYS A 147 39.97 -15.10 -1.02
N THR A 148 41.12 -14.48 -0.74
CA THR A 148 42.43 -15.13 -0.58
C THR A 148 42.58 -15.95 0.71
N ARG A 149 41.71 -15.73 1.69
CA ARG A 149 41.69 -16.44 2.99
C ARG A 149 40.33 -17.08 3.25
N LEU A 150 39.74 -17.68 2.22
CA LEU A 150 38.61 -18.58 2.41
C LEU A 150 39.15 -19.91 2.89
N ASP A 151 38.83 -20.24 4.12
CA ASP A 151 39.20 -21.49 4.78
C ASP A 151 37.96 -21.93 5.53
N LYS A 152 37.35 -23.06 5.12
CA LYS A 152 35.99 -23.60 5.42
C LYS A 152 35.14 -23.76 4.15
N MET A 153 33.93 -24.32 4.30
CA MET A 153 32.93 -24.38 3.25
C MET A 153 32.13 -23.08 3.14
N PHE A 154 31.87 -22.65 1.90
CA PHE A 154 31.14 -21.43 1.55
C PHE A 154 30.02 -21.74 0.55
N ARG A 155 28.91 -21.01 0.65
CA ARG A 155 27.91 -20.92 -0.42
C ARG A 155 28.03 -19.58 -1.10
N CYS A 156 28.05 -19.58 -2.42
CA CYS A 156 28.25 -18.39 -3.24
C CYS A 156 27.08 -18.20 -4.21
N GLU A 157 26.67 -16.94 -4.39
CA GLU A 157 25.75 -16.48 -5.43
C GLU A 157 26.39 -15.28 -6.13
N ASP A 158 26.66 -15.42 -7.43
CA ASP A 158 27.35 -14.41 -8.25
C ASP A 158 28.57 -13.80 -7.57
N GLY A 159 29.49 -14.61 -7.05
CA GLY A 159 30.73 -14.13 -6.41
C GLY A 159 30.55 -13.44 -5.06
N LEU A 160 29.34 -13.43 -4.47
CA LEU A 160 29.11 -13.13 -3.06
C LEU A 160 29.04 -14.45 -2.29
N CYS A 161 30.03 -14.71 -1.45
CA CYS A 161 30.18 -15.97 -0.72
C CYS A 161 29.99 -15.78 0.78
N TRP A 162 29.28 -16.70 1.43
CA TRP A 162 29.14 -16.71 2.88
C TRP A 162 29.53 -18.05 3.48
N ASN A 163 30.10 -17.99 4.69
CA ASN A 163 30.58 -19.18 5.39
C ASN A 163 29.40 -19.98 5.93
N ILE A 164 29.30 -21.23 5.51
CA ILE A 164 28.23 -22.14 5.96
C ILE A 164 28.69 -23.02 7.12
N THR A 165 30.00 -23.15 7.33
CA THR A 165 30.61 -24.06 8.31
C THR A 165 30.46 -23.57 9.74
N ASP A 166 30.04 -22.31 9.93
CA ASP A 166 29.73 -21.74 11.25
C ASP A 166 28.38 -22.25 11.79
N VAL A 167 27.51 -22.75 10.92
CA VAL A 167 26.17 -23.24 11.28
C VAL A 167 25.96 -24.71 10.92
N TYR A 168 26.55 -25.17 9.81
CA TYR A 168 26.37 -26.54 9.30
C TYR A 168 27.69 -27.32 9.30
N SER A 169 27.55 -28.64 9.44
CA SER A 169 28.58 -29.63 9.19
C SER A 169 28.13 -30.44 7.98
N CYS A 170 28.76 -30.24 6.83
CA CYS A 170 28.38 -30.91 5.60
C CYS A 170 29.36 -32.01 5.23
N THR A 171 28.82 -33.14 4.79
CA THR A 171 29.57 -34.29 4.29
C THR A 171 29.31 -34.45 2.79
N TYR A 172 30.34 -34.88 2.06
CA TYR A 172 30.29 -35.11 0.61
C TYR A 172 31.30 -36.19 0.24
N ARG A 173 31.11 -36.84 -0.91
CA ARG A 173 32.08 -37.81 -1.43
C ARG A 173 33.08 -37.10 -2.33
N GLU A 174 34.32 -37.57 -2.37
CA GLU A 174 35.37 -36.97 -3.21
C GLU A 174 35.03 -36.99 -4.71
N GLU A 175 34.23 -37.95 -5.16
CA GLU A 175 33.75 -38.06 -6.55
C GLU A 175 32.82 -36.91 -6.97
N ASP A 176 32.13 -36.28 -6.01
CA ASP A 176 31.22 -35.15 -6.25
C ASP A 176 31.93 -33.78 -6.20
N ALA A 177 33.26 -33.77 -6.00
CA ALA A 177 34.05 -32.54 -5.95
C ALA A 177 34.70 -32.23 -7.32
N GLU A 178 34.41 -31.05 -7.85
CA GLU A 178 35.05 -30.52 -9.06
C GLU A 178 36.52 -30.11 -8.77
N PRO A 179 37.34 -29.96 -9.83
CA PRO A 179 38.71 -29.48 -9.70
C PRO A 179 38.80 -28.14 -8.94
N PRO A 180 39.85 -27.94 -8.12
CA PRO A 180 40.01 -26.73 -7.34
C PRO A 180 40.27 -25.49 -8.21
N VAL A 181 39.59 -24.39 -7.87
CA VAL A 181 39.77 -23.05 -8.42
C VAL A 181 40.58 -22.21 -7.43
N ASN A 182 41.56 -21.45 -7.90
CA ASN A 182 42.39 -20.59 -7.05
C ASN A 182 41.84 -19.15 -7.03
N CYS A 183 41.27 -18.75 -5.89
CA CYS A 183 40.70 -17.41 -5.71
C CYS A 183 41.68 -16.32 -5.27
N GLU A 184 42.98 -16.52 -5.46
CA GLU A 184 43.97 -15.45 -5.27
C GLU A 184 43.79 -14.29 -6.26
N ARG A 185 43.34 -14.59 -7.48
CA ARG A 185 43.09 -13.59 -8.54
C ARG A 185 41.59 -13.45 -8.81
N LYS A 186 41.09 -12.21 -8.87
CA LYS A 186 39.65 -11.94 -9.04
C LYS A 186 39.01 -12.62 -10.25
N ARG A 187 39.74 -12.75 -11.37
CA ARG A 187 39.20 -13.18 -12.67
C ARG A 187 38.61 -14.58 -12.64
N GLU A 188 39.10 -15.43 -11.75
CA GLU A 188 38.68 -16.84 -11.65
C GLU A 188 37.49 -17.03 -10.68
N CYS A 189 37.12 -16.00 -9.90
CA CYS A 189 36.14 -16.12 -8.81
C CYS A 189 35.02 -15.06 -8.85
N VAL A 190 34.82 -14.38 -9.99
CA VAL A 190 33.72 -13.40 -10.18
C VAL A 190 32.35 -14.07 -10.30
N GLU A 191 32.33 -15.27 -10.87
CA GLU A 191 31.11 -16.03 -11.22
C GLU A 191 30.90 -17.26 -10.32
N LEU A 192 31.50 -17.29 -9.12
CA LEU A 192 31.28 -18.39 -8.19
C LEU A 192 29.80 -18.47 -7.80
N SER A 193 29.16 -19.56 -8.20
CA SER A 193 27.80 -19.91 -7.82
C SER A 193 27.75 -21.37 -7.36
N GLY A 194 27.07 -21.63 -6.24
CA GLY A 194 26.97 -22.96 -5.63
C GLY A 194 27.76 -23.14 -4.34
N MET A 195 28.07 -24.39 -3.99
CA MET A 195 28.75 -24.77 -2.76
C MET A 195 30.22 -25.07 -3.01
N TYR A 196 31.09 -24.53 -2.16
CA TYR A 196 32.53 -24.66 -2.29
C TYR A 196 33.16 -25.07 -0.96
N ASP A 197 34.10 -26.01 -1.00
CA ASP A 197 35.01 -26.28 0.11
C ASP A 197 36.36 -25.64 -0.19
N CYS A 198 36.74 -24.68 0.65
CA CYS A 198 37.90 -23.84 0.45
C CYS A 198 38.95 -24.10 1.53
N ASN A 199 40.20 -24.21 1.09
CA ASN A 199 41.36 -24.28 1.96
C ASN A 199 42.35 -23.19 1.51
N VAL A 200 42.50 -22.15 2.34
CA VAL A 200 43.38 -20.99 2.11
C VAL A 200 43.21 -20.40 0.69
N GLY A 201 41.96 -20.13 0.28
CA GLY A 201 41.64 -19.49 -1.01
C GLY A 201 41.64 -20.43 -2.22
N VAL A 202 41.97 -21.71 -2.05
CA VAL A 202 41.79 -22.75 -3.08
C VAL A 202 40.47 -23.46 -2.82
N CYS A 203 39.50 -23.28 -3.70
CA CYS A 203 38.11 -23.69 -3.51
C CYS A 203 37.70 -24.77 -4.52
N ARG A 204 37.15 -25.90 -4.04
CA ARG A 204 36.56 -26.94 -4.89
C ARG A 204 35.05 -26.82 -4.86
N ARG A 205 34.40 -26.82 -6.01
CA ARG A 205 32.94 -26.87 -6.06
C ARG A 205 32.47 -28.27 -5.69
N ILE A 206 31.46 -28.38 -4.86
CA ILE A 206 30.90 -29.66 -4.41
C ILE A 206 29.50 -29.81 -5.01
N GLN A 207 29.21 -31.01 -5.49
CA GLN A 207 27.89 -31.48 -5.90
C GLN A 207 27.38 -32.50 -4.86
N ASN A 208 26.06 -32.73 -4.77
CA ASN A 208 25.44 -33.75 -3.90
C ASN A 208 25.97 -33.82 -2.44
N TRP A 209 25.88 -32.71 -1.71
CA TRP A 209 26.27 -32.66 -0.30
C TRP A 209 25.09 -32.95 0.65
N THR A 210 25.38 -33.50 1.82
CA THR A 210 24.44 -33.61 2.94
C THR A 210 24.92 -32.77 4.11
N CYS A 211 24.14 -31.78 4.53
CA CYS A 211 24.47 -30.91 5.66
C CYS A 211 23.64 -31.28 6.90
N GLU A 212 24.29 -31.26 8.06
CA GLU A 212 23.63 -31.34 9.37
C GLU A 212 23.93 -30.07 10.16
N ARG A 213 23.03 -29.64 11.04
CA ARG A 213 23.30 -28.51 11.94
C ARG A 213 24.45 -28.81 12.88
N ARG A 214 25.44 -27.91 12.95
CA ARG A 214 26.61 -27.97 13.84
C ARG A 214 26.26 -27.55 15.28
N CYS A 215 25.06 -27.86 15.77
CA CYS A 215 24.73 -27.70 17.18
C CYS A 215 25.10 -28.97 17.95
N ILE A 216 26.43 -29.14 18.06
CA ILE A 216 27.10 -30.19 18.84
C ILE A 216 27.26 -29.72 20.29
N ASP A 217 27.45 -30.61 21.27
CA ASP A 217 27.70 -30.27 22.69
C ASP A 217 26.47 -29.78 23.48
N ILE A 218 25.41 -30.58 23.55
CA ILE A 218 24.30 -30.37 24.49
C ILE A 218 24.51 -31.32 25.70
N PRO A 219 24.80 -30.81 26.90
CA PRO A 219 25.08 -31.64 28.07
C PRO A 219 23.79 -32.25 28.64
N ILE A 220 23.77 -33.57 28.84
CA ILE A 220 22.61 -34.31 29.38
C ILE A 220 22.93 -35.00 30.71
N GLN A 221 24.20 -35.37 30.95
CA GLN A 221 24.62 -36.21 32.07
C GLN A 221 23.99 -35.83 33.42
N ASP A 222 24.16 -34.58 33.85
CA ASP A 222 23.70 -34.08 35.15
C ASP A 222 22.36 -33.33 35.08
N LYS A 223 21.67 -33.37 33.93
CA LYS A 223 20.42 -32.63 33.68
C LYS A 223 19.22 -33.55 33.76
N ASN A 224 18.06 -33.03 34.16
CA ASN A 224 16.80 -33.78 34.19
C ASN A 224 15.69 -33.15 33.32
N VAL A 225 15.92 -31.94 32.79
CA VAL A 225 15.02 -31.27 31.85
C VAL A 225 15.75 -30.76 30.61
N VAL A 226 15.10 -30.85 29.45
CA VAL A 226 15.53 -30.27 28.17
C VAL A 226 14.35 -29.57 27.53
N PHE A 227 14.41 -28.25 27.44
CA PHE A 227 13.38 -27.45 26.80
C PHE A 227 13.95 -26.81 25.53
N ARG A 228 13.18 -26.81 24.45
CA ARG A 228 13.58 -26.23 23.16
C ARG A 228 12.57 -25.19 22.66
N ALA A 229 13.03 -24.03 22.22
CA ALA A 229 12.23 -23.01 21.55
C ALA A 229 12.89 -22.60 20.23
N GLY A 230 12.43 -23.23 19.13
CA GLY A 230 13.08 -23.11 17.82
C GLY A 230 14.56 -23.50 17.86
N ASP A 231 15.41 -22.50 17.75
CA ASP A 231 16.87 -22.59 17.74
C ASP A 231 17.50 -22.46 19.14
N HIS A 232 16.70 -22.12 20.16
CA HIS A 232 17.13 -21.97 21.54
C HIS A 232 16.92 -23.27 22.33
N ILE A 233 17.95 -23.74 23.01
CA ILE A 233 17.91 -24.96 23.83
C ILE A 233 18.38 -24.63 25.22
N VAL A 234 17.59 -25.06 26.21
CA VAL A 234 17.92 -24.92 27.63
C VAL A 234 17.88 -26.30 28.27
N THR A 235 18.97 -26.68 28.93
CA THR A 235 19.06 -27.91 29.72
C THR A 235 19.43 -27.56 31.16
N ALA A 236 18.75 -28.15 32.14
CA ALA A 236 18.98 -27.82 33.54
C ALA A 236 18.67 -29.03 34.44
N HIS A 237 19.08 -28.94 35.70
CA HIS A 237 18.61 -29.81 36.76
C HIS A 237 17.57 -29.06 37.60
N CYS A 238 16.29 -29.37 37.47
CA CYS A 238 15.20 -28.67 38.17
C CYS A 238 14.45 -29.60 39.13
N GLU A 239 13.91 -29.05 40.22
CA GLU A 239 13.13 -29.81 41.20
C GLU A 239 11.71 -30.10 40.70
N ARG A 240 11.04 -29.08 40.13
CA ARG A 240 9.62 -29.16 39.75
C ARG A 240 9.25 -28.21 38.62
N ALA A 241 8.21 -28.56 37.88
CA ALA A 241 7.57 -27.77 36.85
C ALA A 241 6.12 -27.47 37.27
N LEU A 242 5.75 -26.19 37.21
CA LEU A 242 4.40 -25.71 37.52
C LEU A 242 3.80 -25.03 36.29
N ASP A 243 2.49 -25.08 36.15
CA ASP A 243 1.77 -24.21 35.21
C ASP A 243 1.87 -22.76 35.71
N ALA A 244 2.25 -21.83 34.83
CA ALA A 244 2.47 -20.43 35.22
C ALA A 244 1.17 -19.69 35.59
N GLY A 245 0.04 -20.10 35.02
CA GLY A 245 -1.28 -19.51 35.25
C GLY A 245 -2.02 -20.16 36.43
N THR A 246 -2.19 -21.48 36.39
CA THR A 246 -2.97 -22.23 37.41
C THR A 246 -2.15 -22.57 38.65
N LYS A 247 -0.81 -22.59 38.55
CA LYS A 247 0.13 -23.07 39.58
C LYS A 247 -0.03 -24.55 39.93
N GLU A 248 -0.68 -25.32 39.08
CA GLU A 248 -0.78 -26.76 39.22
C GLU A 248 0.56 -27.45 38.90
N LEU A 249 0.79 -28.61 39.51
CA LEU A 249 2.02 -29.37 39.33
C LEU A 249 1.99 -30.11 37.99
N VAL A 250 2.91 -29.75 37.09
CA VAL A 250 3.06 -30.37 35.76
C VAL A 250 4.01 -31.56 35.84
N TRP A 251 5.14 -31.40 36.54
CA TRP A 251 6.17 -32.43 36.67
C TRP A 251 6.97 -32.22 37.95
N ASP A 252 7.45 -33.30 38.56
CA ASP A 252 8.29 -33.28 39.76
C ASP A 252 9.42 -34.30 39.63
N SER A 253 10.61 -33.89 40.04
CA SER A 253 11.83 -34.72 40.03
C SER A 253 11.69 -35.97 40.88
N ASN A 254 10.99 -35.91 42.03
CA ASN A 254 10.84 -37.06 42.93
C ASN A 254 9.92 -38.15 42.39
N SER A 255 9.06 -37.82 41.42
CA SER A 255 8.09 -38.75 40.85
C SER A 255 8.71 -39.68 39.80
N TYR A 256 9.95 -39.40 39.36
CA TYR A 256 10.61 -40.11 38.28
C TYR A 256 12.04 -40.53 38.68
N SER A 257 12.54 -41.59 38.05
CA SER A 257 13.95 -42.00 38.24
C SER A 257 14.90 -40.91 37.73
N GLU A 258 16.05 -40.74 38.38
CA GLU A 258 17.13 -39.83 37.94
C GLU A 258 17.68 -40.17 36.55
N GLU A 259 17.39 -41.36 36.02
CA GLU A 259 17.75 -41.78 34.66
C GLU A 259 16.80 -41.25 33.58
N LEU A 260 15.68 -40.63 33.96
CA LEU A 260 14.68 -40.09 33.05
C LEU A 260 14.88 -38.59 32.82
N LEU A 261 14.50 -38.15 31.62
CA LEU A 261 14.65 -36.79 31.14
C LEU A 261 13.30 -36.27 30.63
N LEU A 262 12.86 -35.13 31.14
CA LEU A 262 11.70 -34.42 30.61
C LEU A 262 12.14 -33.57 29.40
N ILE A 263 11.51 -33.79 28.25
CA ILE A 263 11.75 -33.01 27.04
C ILE A 263 10.44 -32.36 26.57
N ALA A 264 10.46 -31.06 26.33
CA ALA A 264 9.31 -30.30 25.83
C ALA A 264 9.73 -29.24 24.79
N SER A 265 8.82 -28.91 23.88
CA SER A 265 9.03 -27.88 22.87
C SER A 265 8.13 -26.68 23.13
N CYS A 266 8.73 -25.50 23.29
CA CYS A 266 8.06 -24.26 23.60
C CYS A 266 8.18 -23.25 22.45
N THR A 267 7.43 -22.17 22.52
CA THR A 267 7.53 -21.07 21.55
C THR A 267 8.61 -20.07 21.95
N ALA A 268 8.75 -19.78 23.24
CA ALA A 268 9.79 -18.90 23.78
C ALA A 268 10.22 -19.35 25.18
N MET A 269 11.42 -18.96 25.60
CA MET A 269 11.97 -19.26 26.92
C MET A 269 12.82 -18.10 27.42
N GLU A 270 12.78 -17.85 28.74
CA GLU A 270 13.62 -16.87 29.40
C GLU A 270 14.28 -17.52 30.62
N PRO A 271 15.50 -18.06 30.46
CA PRO A 271 16.26 -18.57 31.59
C PRO A 271 16.79 -17.36 32.38
N ARG A 272 16.28 -17.18 33.61
CA ARG A 272 16.78 -16.11 34.48
C ARG A 272 18.20 -16.46 34.93
N ILE A 273 19.17 -15.63 34.56
CA ILE A 273 20.61 -15.87 34.82
C ILE A 273 20.90 -15.85 36.32
N ASP A 274 20.22 -14.98 37.09
CA ASP A 274 20.45 -14.78 38.54
C ASP A 274 19.40 -15.42 39.47
N GLY A 275 18.53 -16.32 38.98
CA GLY A 275 17.52 -16.93 39.85
C GLY A 275 17.19 -18.35 39.48
N ASP A 276 16.74 -19.18 40.43
CA ASP A 276 16.56 -20.64 40.28
C ASP A 276 15.32 -21.05 39.46
N SER A 277 14.82 -20.18 38.58
CA SER A 277 13.65 -20.46 37.76
C SER A 277 13.92 -20.27 36.27
N ILE A 278 13.17 -21.02 35.46
CA ILE A 278 13.13 -20.88 34.00
C ILE A 278 11.67 -20.75 33.63
N LYS A 279 11.34 -19.68 32.89
CA LYS A 279 10.01 -19.46 32.34
C LYS A 279 10.00 -19.88 30.88
N ALA A 280 8.99 -20.63 30.49
CA ALA A 280 8.77 -21.05 29.12
C ALA A 280 7.29 -20.87 28.76
N TRP A 281 7.03 -20.43 27.53
CA TRP A 281 5.68 -20.10 27.07
C TRP A 281 5.24 -21.04 25.96
N ASP A 282 3.96 -21.42 26.01
CA ASP A 282 3.30 -22.24 25.02
C ASP A 282 4.09 -23.52 24.70
N CYS A 283 4.31 -24.32 25.75
CA CYS A 283 5.03 -25.58 25.68
C CYS A 283 4.11 -26.74 25.31
N ILE A 284 4.59 -27.59 24.41
CA ILE A 284 3.91 -28.72 23.80
C ILE A 284 4.84 -29.94 23.74
N ASN A 285 4.27 -31.10 23.39
CA ASN A 285 4.97 -32.36 23.19
C ASN A 285 5.80 -32.75 24.44
N GLY A 286 5.18 -32.75 25.62
CA GLY A 286 5.84 -33.16 26.85
C GLY A 286 6.15 -34.66 26.84
N THR A 287 7.42 -35.02 26.95
CA THR A 287 7.88 -36.41 26.84
C THR A 287 8.84 -36.77 27.94
N ILE A 288 8.81 -38.03 28.35
CA ILE A 288 9.80 -38.57 29.28
C ILE A 288 10.62 -39.63 28.54
N LEU A 289 11.93 -39.40 28.41
CA LEU A 289 12.84 -40.33 27.74
C LEU A 289 14.00 -40.74 28.65
N PRO A 290 14.55 -41.97 28.51
CA PRO A 290 15.75 -42.37 29.22
C PRO A 290 16.99 -41.62 28.73
N LYS A 291 17.82 -41.11 29.66
CA LYS A 291 19.09 -40.42 29.35
C LYS A 291 20.05 -41.29 28.53
N ALA A 292 20.03 -42.60 28.77
CA ALA A 292 20.88 -43.57 28.07
C ALA A 292 20.71 -43.54 26.54
N LEU A 293 19.55 -43.12 26.04
CA LEU A 293 19.28 -43.00 24.61
C LEU A 293 20.04 -41.85 23.94
N LEU A 294 20.32 -40.77 24.70
CA LEU A 294 20.94 -39.54 24.19
C LEU A 294 22.45 -39.46 24.47
N GLY A 295 22.94 -40.26 25.42
CA GLY A 295 24.33 -40.22 25.90
C GLY A 295 24.60 -39.03 26.84
N PRO A 296 25.84 -38.89 27.35
CA PRO A 296 26.20 -37.81 28.29
C PRO A 296 26.24 -36.43 27.61
N MET A 297 26.60 -36.39 26.33
CA MET A 297 26.59 -35.21 25.46
C MET A 297 25.87 -35.60 24.17
N THR A 298 24.88 -34.79 23.77
CA THR A 298 24.06 -35.06 22.58
C THR A 298 24.16 -33.94 21.56
N ASN A 299 23.70 -34.23 20.34
CA ASN A 299 23.63 -33.27 19.23
C ASN A 299 22.16 -32.99 18.91
N TYR A 300 21.87 -31.79 18.39
CA TYR A 300 20.50 -31.37 18.08
C TYR A 300 19.74 -32.32 17.14
N THR A 301 20.43 -32.87 16.14
CA THR A 301 19.86 -33.81 15.17
C THR A 301 19.36 -35.08 15.86
N VAL A 302 20.20 -35.69 16.71
CA VAL A 302 19.87 -36.92 17.47
C VAL A 302 18.75 -36.64 18.47
N LEU A 303 18.86 -35.55 19.21
CA LEU A 303 17.82 -35.10 20.15
C LEU A 303 16.47 -34.96 19.44
N THR A 304 16.45 -34.31 18.28
CA THR A 304 15.23 -34.09 17.50
C THR A 304 14.69 -35.38 16.88
N SER A 305 15.54 -36.24 16.33
CA SER A 305 15.10 -37.48 15.69
C SER A 305 14.49 -38.45 16.70
N GLU A 306 15.12 -38.63 17.85
CA GLU A 306 14.61 -39.51 18.90
C GLU A 306 13.35 -38.94 19.55
N TYR A 307 13.32 -37.63 19.79
CA TYR A 307 12.14 -36.93 20.30
C TYR A 307 10.93 -37.06 19.39
N LEU A 308 11.09 -36.90 18.08
CA LEU A 308 10.01 -37.08 17.11
C LEU A 308 9.55 -38.54 16.99
N LYS A 309 10.48 -39.50 17.09
CA LYS A 309 10.19 -40.93 16.93
C LYS A 309 9.53 -41.56 18.15
N LEU A 310 10.04 -41.26 19.34
CA LEU A 310 9.61 -41.90 20.60
C LEU A 310 8.70 -41.01 21.44
N GLY A 311 8.64 -39.70 21.16
CA GLY A 311 7.94 -38.75 22.00
C GLY A 311 6.47 -39.07 22.15
N TYR A 312 5.75 -39.27 21.04
CA TYR A 312 4.31 -39.51 21.06
C TYR A 312 3.90 -40.77 21.86
N TYR A 313 4.78 -41.78 21.94
CA TYR A 313 4.52 -43.00 22.72
C TYR A 313 4.85 -42.84 24.21
N ASN A 314 5.73 -41.90 24.56
CA ASN A 314 6.19 -41.64 25.92
C ASN A 314 5.71 -40.27 26.42
N LYS A 315 4.42 -39.96 26.19
CA LYS A 315 3.79 -38.72 26.65
C LYS A 315 3.91 -38.60 28.18
N LEU A 316 4.22 -37.40 28.68
CA LEU A 316 4.23 -37.08 30.11
C LEU A 316 2.86 -37.34 30.73
N ASP A 317 1.82 -36.80 30.10
CA ASP A 317 0.42 -36.98 30.52
C ASP A 317 -0.38 -37.64 29.38
N ARG A 318 -1.01 -38.78 29.69
CA ARG A 318 -1.88 -39.49 28.74
C ARG A 318 -3.20 -38.76 28.48
N ASN A 319 -3.65 -37.94 29.42
CA ASN A 319 -4.87 -37.17 29.30
C ASN A 319 -4.68 -35.87 28.51
N GLY A 320 -3.42 -35.48 28.23
CA GLY A 320 -3.09 -34.29 27.46
C GLY A 320 -3.46 -32.97 28.14
N VAL A 321 -3.55 -32.95 29.47
CA VAL A 321 -3.91 -31.74 30.24
C VAL A 321 -2.71 -30.81 30.33
N PHE A 322 -1.52 -31.37 30.62
CA PHE A 322 -0.27 -30.61 30.71
C PHE A 322 0.70 -31.01 29.60
N LEU A 323 1.31 -30.03 28.94
CA LEU A 323 2.22 -30.21 27.81
C LEU A 323 1.61 -31.08 26.69
N PRO A 324 0.43 -30.69 26.15
CA PRO A 324 -0.28 -31.46 25.13
C PRO A 324 0.57 -31.67 23.87
N PHE A 325 0.27 -32.74 23.13
CA PHE A 325 0.91 -32.99 21.84
C PHE A 325 0.28 -32.15 20.74
N GLU A 326 1.09 -31.68 19.80
CA GLU A 326 0.67 -30.82 18.69
C GLU A 326 -0.47 -31.43 17.89
N GLU A 327 -0.45 -32.76 17.67
CA GLU A 327 -1.50 -33.48 16.96
C GLU A 327 -2.86 -33.47 17.70
N ASP A 328 -2.83 -33.44 19.04
CA ASP A 328 -4.04 -33.51 19.87
C ASP A 328 -4.76 -32.15 19.98
N ILE A 329 -4.03 -31.04 19.75
CA ILE A 329 -4.54 -29.66 19.87
C ILE A 329 -4.60 -28.91 18.52
N MET A 330 -4.42 -29.63 17.41
CA MET A 330 -4.46 -29.06 16.07
C MET A 330 -5.89 -28.68 15.65
N ILE A 331 -6.05 -27.46 15.13
CA ILE A 331 -7.33 -26.92 14.64
C ILE A 331 -7.38 -27.02 13.12
N HIS A 332 -6.34 -26.51 12.44
CA HIS A 332 -6.21 -26.59 10.99
C HIS A 332 -4.82 -27.11 10.64
N ASN A 333 -4.77 -28.17 9.84
CA ASN A 333 -3.50 -28.71 9.35
C ASN A 333 -2.78 -27.76 8.40
N ARG A 334 -3.54 -27.01 7.60
CA ARG A 334 -3.04 -26.09 6.58
C ARG A 334 -4.07 -25.02 6.25
N THR A 335 -3.69 -23.77 6.42
CA THR A 335 -4.48 -22.60 6.02
C THR A 335 -3.56 -21.46 5.58
N ARG A 336 -4.12 -20.44 4.92
CA ARG A 336 -3.38 -19.30 4.41
C ARG A 336 -3.10 -18.31 5.55
N LEU A 337 -1.89 -17.79 5.64
CA LEU A 337 -1.59 -16.69 6.55
C LEU A 337 -1.67 -15.35 5.83
N LYS A 338 -2.36 -14.39 6.44
CA LYS A 338 -2.35 -12.98 6.03
C LYS A 338 -1.88 -12.09 7.17
N ILE A 339 -1.29 -10.94 6.84
CA ILE A 339 -0.91 -9.94 7.86
C ILE A 339 -2.15 -9.42 8.63
N ASN A 340 -3.24 -9.14 7.90
CA ASN A 340 -4.54 -8.71 8.40
C ASN A 340 -5.65 -9.28 7.50
N PHE A 341 -6.91 -8.88 7.69
CA PHE A 341 -8.04 -9.38 6.91
C PHE A 341 -7.87 -9.19 5.38
N GLU A 342 -7.34 -8.04 4.96
CA GLU A 342 -7.16 -7.70 3.54
C GLU A 342 -5.91 -8.34 2.92
N GLY A 343 -4.90 -8.68 3.73
CA GLY A 343 -3.60 -9.16 3.25
C GLY A 343 -2.72 -8.03 2.72
N CYS A 344 -2.95 -6.79 3.17
CA CYS A 344 -2.22 -5.62 2.69
C CYS A 344 -2.09 -4.53 3.78
N VAL A 345 -1.08 -3.68 3.65
CA VAL A 345 -0.82 -2.54 4.52
C VAL A 345 -0.76 -1.26 3.70
N ASN A 346 -1.34 -0.18 4.22
CA ASN A 346 -1.39 1.12 3.54
C ASN A 346 -0.15 2.01 3.83
N THR A 347 0.95 1.40 4.30
CA THR A 347 2.17 2.09 4.72
C THR A 347 3.35 1.66 3.85
N LEU A 348 4.14 2.63 3.35
CA LEU A 348 5.44 2.41 2.67
C LEU A 348 6.59 2.27 3.68
N LYS A 349 6.38 1.46 4.72
CA LYS A 349 7.34 1.34 5.83
C LYS A 349 8.10 0.02 5.82
N ASP A 350 8.11 -0.70 4.69
CA ASP A 350 8.69 -2.04 4.57
C ASP A 350 8.09 -3.04 5.59
N GLU A 351 6.82 -2.85 5.97
CA GLU A 351 6.15 -3.70 6.96
C GLU A 351 5.97 -5.13 6.44
N CYS A 352 5.70 -5.30 5.15
CA CYS A 352 5.63 -6.62 4.54
C CYS A 352 6.99 -7.31 4.50
N LYS A 353 8.07 -6.56 4.30
CA LYS A 353 9.43 -7.11 4.35
C LYS A 353 9.74 -7.65 5.75
N SER A 354 9.42 -6.89 6.80
CA SER A 354 9.55 -7.35 8.19
C SER A 354 8.68 -8.58 8.46
N PHE A 355 7.42 -8.54 8.00
CA PHE A 355 6.48 -9.65 8.14
C PHE A 355 7.03 -10.96 7.57
N TYR A 356 7.61 -10.93 6.37
CA TYR A 356 8.23 -12.12 5.78
C TYR A 356 9.51 -12.56 6.51
N GLN A 357 10.30 -11.63 7.05
CA GLN A 357 11.50 -11.98 7.83
C GLN A 357 11.15 -12.72 9.12
N ASP A 358 10.10 -12.28 9.81
CA ASP A 358 9.71 -12.82 11.10
C ASP A 358 8.90 -14.13 10.96
N TYR A 359 8.03 -14.21 9.95
CA TYR A 359 7.02 -15.26 9.87
C TYR A 359 7.17 -16.23 8.70
N ALA A 360 8.06 -15.99 7.71
CA ALA A 360 8.15 -16.87 6.53
C ALA A 360 9.11 -18.06 6.67
N LYS A 361 9.64 -18.35 7.87
CA LYS A 361 10.52 -19.52 8.09
C LYS A 361 9.68 -20.78 8.14
N ASP A 362 9.79 -21.63 7.13
CA ASP A 362 9.01 -22.86 6.99
C ASP A 362 9.72 -24.13 7.46
N GLY A 363 10.92 -23.97 8.03
CA GLY A 363 11.72 -25.08 8.54
C GLY A 363 12.51 -25.84 7.48
N ARG A 364 12.42 -25.47 6.19
CA ARG A 364 13.29 -26.04 5.15
C ARG A 364 14.73 -25.59 5.34
N ASN A 365 15.67 -26.38 4.79
CA ASN A 365 17.12 -26.17 4.94
C ASN A 365 17.59 -26.20 6.39
N ASP A 366 17.04 -27.11 7.20
CA ASP A 366 17.36 -27.22 8.62
C ASP A 366 17.21 -25.87 9.34
N THR A 367 16.10 -25.19 9.12
CA THR A 367 15.71 -24.03 9.93
C THR A 367 14.64 -24.46 10.93
N SER A 368 14.49 -23.75 12.05
CA SER A 368 13.30 -23.95 12.87
C SER A 368 12.13 -23.21 12.22
N PRO A 369 10.95 -23.82 12.09
CA PRO A 369 9.78 -23.12 11.55
C PRO A 369 9.37 -21.98 12.50
N SER A 370 8.91 -20.86 11.94
CA SER A 370 8.40 -19.73 12.72
C SER A 370 7.10 -20.12 13.41
N ARG A 371 7.09 -20.01 14.75
CA ARG A 371 5.91 -20.17 15.61
C ARG A 371 5.52 -18.83 16.20
N PHE A 372 4.24 -18.45 16.07
CA PHE A 372 3.77 -17.15 16.51
C PHE A 372 2.26 -17.17 16.80
N SER A 373 1.79 -16.19 17.56
CA SER A 373 0.38 -16.00 17.82
C SER A 373 -0.37 -15.52 16.57
N CYS A 374 -1.55 -16.05 16.32
CA CYS A 374 -2.41 -15.69 15.19
C CYS A 374 -3.89 -15.81 15.60
N TYR A 375 -4.79 -15.33 14.74
CA TYR A 375 -6.23 -15.35 14.98
C TYR A 375 -6.92 -16.14 13.87
N TYR A 376 -7.89 -16.95 14.26
CA TYR A 376 -8.67 -17.79 13.36
C TYR A 376 -10.17 -17.61 13.61
N ALA A 377 -10.97 -17.92 12.60
CA ALA A 377 -12.43 -17.91 12.68
C ALA A 377 -12.94 -19.36 12.68
N PRO A 378 -13.66 -19.83 13.71
CA PRO A 378 -14.10 -21.23 13.81
C PRO A 378 -14.93 -21.73 12.62
N HIS A 379 -15.65 -20.83 11.96
CA HIS A 379 -16.51 -21.13 10.81
C HIS A 379 -15.85 -20.84 9.45
N ASN A 380 -14.62 -20.33 9.42
CA ASN A 380 -13.89 -20.01 8.19
C ASN A 380 -12.43 -20.47 8.29
N SER A 381 -12.11 -21.53 7.55
CA SER A 381 -10.76 -22.10 7.48
C SER A 381 -9.92 -21.58 6.30
N GLU A 382 -10.43 -20.62 5.52
CA GLU A 382 -9.76 -20.15 4.30
C GLU A 382 -8.42 -19.47 4.60
N PHE A 383 -8.39 -18.64 5.64
CA PHE A 383 -7.19 -17.94 6.08
C PHE A 383 -7.23 -17.58 7.56
N VAL A 384 -6.05 -17.34 8.12
CA VAL A 384 -5.82 -16.79 9.45
C VAL A 384 -5.04 -15.49 9.35
N VAL A 385 -5.15 -14.66 10.38
CA VAL A 385 -4.55 -13.33 10.39
C VAL A 385 -3.55 -13.19 11.54
N LYS A 386 -2.44 -12.50 11.28
CA LYS A 386 -1.42 -12.23 12.31
C LYS A 386 -1.82 -11.08 13.23
N GLN A 387 -2.43 -10.04 12.68
CA GLN A 387 -2.87 -8.84 13.37
C GLN A 387 -4.39 -8.77 13.36
N PHE A 388 -4.99 -8.78 14.54
CA PHE A 388 -6.43 -8.63 14.73
C PHE A 388 -6.67 -7.99 16.09
N ASP A 389 -7.38 -6.87 16.12
CA ASP A 389 -7.76 -6.19 17.36
C ASP A 389 -9.13 -5.52 17.17
N LEU A 390 -10.18 -6.25 17.53
CA LEU A 390 -11.55 -5.80 17.37
C LEU A 390 -11.84 -4.54 18.20
N SER A 391 -11.26 -4.41 19.39
CA SER A 391 -11.46 -3.26 20.25
C SER A 391 -10.87 -1.99 19.64
N ARG A 392 -9.65 -2.09 19.10
CA ARG A 392 -9.00 -1.00 18.39
C ARG A 392 -9.73 -0.65 17.10
N THR A 393 -10.09 -1.64 16.28
CA THR A 393 -10.84 -1.42 15.03
C THR A 393 -12.17 -0.71 15.31
N ARG A 394 -12.94 -1.17 16.30
CA ARG A 394 -14.20 -0.55 16.70
C ARG A 394 -14.01 0.88 17.18
N ASN A 395 -13.01 1.15 18.00
CA ASN A 395 -12.74 2.50 18.53
C ASN A 395 -12.30 3.46 17.43
N ILE A 396 -11.43 3.03 16.51
CA ILE A 396 -11.00 3.83 15.36
C ILE A 396 -12.19 4.11 14.44
N PHE A 397 -13.01 3.10 14.16
CA PHE A 397 -14.23 3.23 13.39
C PHE A 397 -15.18 4.26 14.02
N LEU A 398 -15.47 4.15 15.32
CA LEU A 398 -16.35 5.09 16.02
C LEU A 398 -15.79 6.51 16.01
N LEU A 399 -14.50 6.68 16.30
CA LEU A 399 -13.86 8.00 16.31
C LEU A 399 -13.94 8.67 14.93
N LEU A 400 -13.56 7.94 13.88
CA LEU A 400 -13.50 8.46 12.52
C LEU A 400 -14.88 8.51 11.84
N PHE A 401 -15.89 7.84 12.39
CA PHE A 401 -17.29 8.01 11.99
C PHE A 401 -17.92 9.22 12.68
N VAL A 402 -17.71 9.37 13.98
CA VAL A 402 -18.34 10.45 14.77
C VAL A 402 -17.79 11.82 14.37
N ILE A 403 -16.47 11.98 14.19
CA ILE A 403 -15.87 13.30 13.92
C ILE A 403 -16.45 13.96 12.65
N PRO A 404 -16.46 13.31 11.46
CA PRO A 404 -17.08 13.90 10.28
C PRO A 404 -18.61 14.02 10.43
N SER A 405 -19.26 13.05 11.07
CA SER A 405 -20.72 13.04 11.24
C SER A 405 -21.24 14.16 12.16
N THR A 406 -20.48 14.57 13.17
CA THR A 406 -20.84 15.71 14.04
C THR A 406 -20.47 17.06 13.41
N LEU A 407 -19.50 17.08 12.50
CA LEU A 407 -19.13 18.25 11.71
C LEU A 407 -20.08 18.49 10.54
N LEU A 408 -20.83 17.48 10.09
CA LEU A 408 -21.99 17.69 9.23
C LEU A 408 -23.03 18.45 10.05
N PRO A 409 -23.48 19.64 9.60
CA PRO A 409 -24.51 20.37 10.31
C PRO A 409 -25.81 19.57 10.24
N SER A 410 -26.06 18.76 11.26
CA SER A 410 -27.39 18.24 11.54
C SER A 410 -28.29 19.46 11.70
N ARG A 411 -29.31 19.59 10.85
CA ARG A 411 -30.41 20.54 11.05
C ARG A 411 -31.00 20.29 12.44
N LYS A 412 -30.45 20.92 13.46
CA LYS A 412 -31.19 21.21 14.68
C LYS A 412 -31.92 22.49 14.34
N SER A 413 -33.18 22.35 13.90
CA SER A 413 -34.17 23.42 13.91
C SER A 413 -34.36 23.85 15.37
N ARG A 414 -33.39 24.57 15.91
CA ARG A 414 -33.58 25.30 17.17
C ARG A 414 -34.22 26.62 16.78
N MET A 415 -35.54 26.56 16.69
CA MET A 415 -36.40 27.71 16.75
C MET A 415 -36.15 28.36 18.12
N GLU A 416 -35.29 29.38 18.16
CA GLU A 416 -35.22 30.33 19.26
C GLU A 416 -35.75 31.65 18.71
N SER A 417 -36.85 32.06 19.33
CA SER A 417 -37.69 33.21 19.03
C SER A 417 -36.99 34.51 19.37
N GLU A 418 -37.49 35.57 18.72
CA GLU A 418 -37.25 37.01 18.97
C GLU A 418 -35.88 37.49 18.46
N THR A 419 -35.76 38.30 17.40
CA THR A 419 -36.59 39.39 16.88
C THR A 419 -36.22 39.62 15.41
N ASP A 420 -37.17 39.58 14.47
CA ASP A 420 -37.22 40.54 13.36
C ASP A 420 -38.56 40.42 12.63
N ASP A 421 -39.44 41.34 12.95
CA ASP A 421 -40.66 41.57 12.19
C ASP A 421 -40.26 42.29 10.88
N THR A 422 -40.84 41.85 9.76
CA THR A 422 -40.65 42.37 8.38
C THR A 422 -39.27 42.26 7.71
N ARG A 423 -38.78 41.03 7.46
CA ARG A 423 -37.84 40.80 6.35
C ARG A 423 -38.62 40.61 5.04
N SER A 424 -38.39 41.46 4.03
CA SER A 424 -39.08 41.38 2.73
C SER A 424 -38.81 40.02 2.04
N LYS A 425 -39.75 39.50 1.23
CA LYS A 425 -39.53 38.27 0.42
C LYS A 425 -38.21 38.34 -0.38
N LEU A 426 -37.82 39.55 -0.77
CA LEU A 426 -36.57 39.85 -1.48
C LEU A 426 -35.31 39.57 -0.64
N GLU A 427 -35.34 39.80 0.66
CA GLU A 427 -34.18 39.62 1.55
C GLU A 427 -33.96 38.14 1.91
N ASN A 428 -35.04 37.38 2.06
CA ASN A 428 -34.97 35.93 2.18
C ASN A 428 -34.45 35.30 0.87
N PHE A 429 -34.91 35.79 -0.29
CA PHE A 429 -34.42 35.35 -1.60
C PHE A 429 -32.93 35.66 -1.79
N LYS A 430 -32.49 36.89 -1.45
CA LYS A 430 -31.06 37.28 -1.47
C LYS A 430 -30.23 36.36 -0.55
N TYR A 431 -30.70 36.07 0.66
CA TYR A 431 -29.99 35.20 1.59
C TYR A 431 -29.79 33.77 1.05
N TYR A 432 -30.86 33.11 0.59
CA TYR A 432 -30.75 31.75 0.04
C TYR A 432 -29.93 31.70 -1.24
N THR A 433 -30.04 32.71 -2.11
CA THR A 433 -29.27 32.76 -3.35
C THR A 433 -27.78 32.99 -3.07
N SER A 434 -27.43 33.87 -2.11
CA SER A 434 -26.04 34.06 -1.69
C SER A 434 -25.42 32.81 -1.06
N LEU A 435 -26.21 32.04 -0.31
CA LEU A 435 -25.78 30.76 0.26
C LEU A 435 -25.43 29.75 -0.84
N ILE A 436 -26.31 29.63 -1.85
CA ILE A 436 -26.10 28.72 -2.99
C ILE A 436 -24.89 29.15 -3.82
N LEU A 437 -24.75 30.43 -4.14
CA LEU A 437 -23.60 30.94 -4.90
C LEU A 437 -22.28 30.79 -4.13
N GLY A 438 -22.29 30.97 -2.80
CA GLY A 438 -21.14 30.74 -1.95
C GLY A 438 -20.70 29.26 -1.92
N THR A 439 -21.65 28.33 -1.79
CA THR A 439 -21.34 26.88 -1.90
C THR A 439 -20.83 26.50 -3.29
N LEU A 440 -21.44 27.04 -4.35
CA LEU A 440 -21.02 26.81 -5.72
C LEU A 440 -19.58 27.29 -5.95
N CYS A 441 -19.18 28.45 -5.41
CA CYS A 441 -17.80 28.93 -5.47
C CYS A 441 -16.80 27.93 -4.88
N ILE A 442 -17.10 27.41 -3.69
CA ILE A 442 -16.22 26.44 -3.00
C ILE A 442 -16.12 25.16 -3.82
N VAL A 443 -17.25 24.61 -4.28
CA VAL A 443 -17.28 23.41 -5.11
C VAL A 443 -16.52 23.62 -6.42
N CYS A 444 -16.63 24.78 -7.06
CA CYS A 444 -15.89 25.08 -8.30
C CYS A 444 -14.37 25.12 -8.08
N ILE A 445 -13.89 25.71 -6.98
CA ILE A 445 -12.46 25.71 -6.64
C ILE A 445 -11.96 24.29 -6.43
N PHE A 446 -12.65 23.48 -5.62
CA PHE A 446 -12.24 22.10 -5.37
C PHE A 446 -12.31 21.25 -6.65
N ALA A 447 -13.39 21.35 -7.41
CA ALA A 447 -13.52 20.65 -8.69
C ALA A 447 -12.38 21.00 -9.65
N PHE A 448 -12.02 22.29 -9.75
CA PHE A 448 -10.88 22.72 -10.56
C PHE A 448 -9.55 22.12 -10.07
N LEU A 449 -9.28 22.14 -8.75
CA LEU A 449 -8.07 21.54 -8.18
C LEU A 449 -7.94 20.05 -8.49
N PHE A 450 -9.04 19.30 -8.56
CA PHE A 450 -9.03 17.89 -8.96
C PHE A 450 -8.93 17.71 -10.49
N LEU A 451 -9.55 18.57 -11.29
CA LEU A 451 -9.44 18.51 -12.76
C LEU A 451 -8.02 18.77 -13.26
N VAL A 452 -7.19 19.50 -12.49
CA VAL A 452 -5.79 19.77 -12.86
C VAL A 452 -4.98 18.48 -13.09
N PRO A 453 -4.74 17.63 -12.06
CA PRO A 453 -3.91 16.45 -12.24
C PRO A 453 -4.56 15.37 -13.12
N PHE A 454 -5.89 15.27 -13.13
CA PHE A 454 -6.60 14.18 -13.82
C PHE A 454 -6.93 14.47 -15.29
N VAL A 455 -7.20 15.72 -15.66
CA VAL A 455 -7.66 16.07 -17.02
C VAL A 455 -6.72 17.08 -17.68
N LEU A 456 -6.35 18.16 -17.00
CA LEU A 456 -5.56 19.23 -17.61
C LEU A 456 -4.10 18.84 -17.84
N ASP A 457 -3.42 18.30 -16.83
CA ASP A 457 -2.02 17.86 -16.95
C ASP A 457 -1.81 16.87 -18.11
N PRO A 458 -2.60 15.79 -18.25
CA PRO A 458 -2.45 14.89 -19.40
C PRO A 458 -2.85 15.56 -20.72
N ALA A 459 -3.91 16.36 -20.77
CA ALA A 459 -4.37 16.96 -22.02
C ALA A 459 -3.42 18.06 -22.53
N ILE A 460 -2.93 18.94 -21.66
CA ILE A 460 -1.92 19.96 -21.99
C ILE A 460 -0.63 19.28 -22.45
N SER A 461 -0.17 18.25 -21.73
CA SER A 461 1.01 17.49 -22.14
C SER A 461 0.85 16.87 -23.53
N THR A 462 -0.35 16.35 -23.85
CA THR A 462 -0.65 15.81 -25.18
C THR A 462 -0.61 16.89 -26.26
N LEU A 463 -1.22 18.07 -26.02
CA LEU A 463 -1.22 19.19 -26.96
C LEU A 463 0.18 19.75 -27.21
N MET A 464 1.01 19.83 -26.17
CA MET A 464 2.38 20.34 -26.27
C MET A 464 3.29 19.47 -27.14
N HIS A 465 2.98 18.19 -27.35
CA HIS A 465 3.80 17.28 -28.17
C HIS A 465 3.44 17.33 -29.67
N GLU A 466 2.40 18.07 -30.08
CA GLU A 466 1.97 18.20 -31.48
C GLU A 466 1.89 16.85 -32.22
N PHE A 467 0.99 15.97 -31.78
CA PHE A 467 0.71 14.72 -32.48
C PHE A 467 0.06 14.98 -33.85
N VAL A 468 0.36 14.14 -34.83
CA VAL A 468 -0.27 14.21 -36.15
C VAL A 468 -1.72 13.71 -36.05
N ASP A 469 -2.69 14.53 -36.49
CA ASP A 469 -4.12 14.17 -36.47
C ASP A 469 -4.47 13.03 -37.43
N THR A 470 -3.79 12.96 -38.58
CA THR A 470 -3.97 11.86 -39.54
C THR A 470 -3.15 10.64 -39.11
N PRO A 471 -3.77 9.46 -38.92
CA PRO A 471 -3.05 8.27 -38.49
C PRO A 471 -2.07 7.79 -39.57
N VAL A 472 -0.85 7.48 -39.14
CA VAL A 472 0.20 6.92 -39.98
C VAL A 472 0.32 5.41 -39.79
N THR A 473 1.09 4.77 -40.66
CA THR A 473 1.30 3.33 -40.63
C THR A 473 2.37 2.92 -39.62
N CYS A 474 2.00 2.13 -38.60
CA CYS A 474 2.91 1.53 -37.64
C CYS A 474 3.03 0.01 -37.80
N LYS A 475 4.19 -0.53 -37.42
CA LYS A 475 4.42 -1.97 -37.17
C LYS A 475 4.97 -2.20 -35.77
N VAL A 476 4.69 -3.38 -35.23
CA VAL A 476 5.23 -3.81 -33.93
C VAL A 476 6.66 -4.33 -34.13
N SER A 477 7.61 -3.79 -33.37
CA SER A 477 9.01 -4.23 -33.33
C SER A 477 9.20 -5.33 -32.28
N SER A 478 8.68 -5.11 -31.08
CA SER A 478 8.73 -6.08 -30.00
C SER A 478 7.62 -5.86 -28.98
N VAL A 479 7.18 -6.96 -28.36
CA VAL A 479 6.28 -6.95 -27.21
C VAL A 479 6.96 -7.74 -26.10
N GLN A 480 7.14 -7.12 -24.95
CA GLN A 480 7.74 -7.75 -23.77
C GLN A 480 6.89 -7.44 -22.55
N VAL A 481 6.65 -8.44 -21.73
CA VAL A 481 6.05 -8.27 -20.40
C VAL A 481 7.13 -8.59 -19.38
N ARG A 482 7.47 -7.62 -18.54
CA ARG A 482 8.50 -7.77 -17.51
C ARG A 482 7.90 -7.55 -16.13
N TYR A 483 8.51 -8.21 -15.14
CA TYR A 483 8.08 -8.21 -13.75
C TYR A 483 9.25 -7.73 -12.86
N GLY A 484 8.92 -7.01 -11.79
CA GLY A 484 9.86 -6.48 -10.81
C GLY A 484 10.29 -5.02 -11.07
N LYS A 485 10.48 -4.28 -9.97
CA LYS A 485 10.82 -2.83 -9.98
C LYS A 485 12.14 -2.51 -10.68
N SER A 486 13.13 -3.41 -10.60
CA SER A 486 14.44 -3.24 -11.25
C SER A 486 14.39 -3.42 -12.77
N HIS A 487 13.47 -4.25 -13.26
CA HIS A 487 13.35 -4.59 -14.69
C HIS A 487 12.36 -3.68 -15.43
N CYS A 488 11.47 -3.00 -14.69
CA CYS A 488 10.49 -2.07 -15.22
C CYS A 488 10.92 -0.61 -15.05
N LYS A 489 11.57 -0.07 -16.08
CA LYS A 489 11.95 1.37 -16.15
C LYS A 489 10.87 2.24 -16.78
N TRP A 490 10.10 1.67 -17.71
CA TRP A 490 8.97 2.31 -18.38
C TRP A 490 7.93 1.25 -18.79
N SER A 491 6.69 1.68 -19.04
CA SER A 491 5.60 0.82 -19.53
C SER A 491 4.74 1.55 -20.56
N SER A 492 4.30 0.85 -21.59
CA SER A 492 3.33 1.30 -22.59
C SER A 492 1.93 1.47 -22.00
N CYS A 493 1.59 0.60 -21.05
CA CYS A 493 0.30 0.55 -20.39
C CYS A 493 0.47 0.24 -18.90
N ARG A 494 -0.24 0.96 -18.03
CA ARG A 494 -0.28 0.70 -16.59
C ARG A 494 -1.70 0.91 -16.04
N GLU A 495 -2.18 -0.05 -15.28
CA GLU A 495 -3.43 0.06 -14.52
C GLU A 495 -3.18 0.84 -13.23
N GLY A 496 -3.69 2.06 -13.16
CA GLY A 496 -3.48 3.01 -12.09
C GLY A 496 -2.30 3.96 -12.34
N CYS A 497 -2.59 5.24 -12.55
CA CYS A 497 -1.56 6.25 -12.79
C CYS A 497 -0.73 6.61 -11.54
N THR A 498 -1.23 6.29 -10.36
CA THR A 498 -0.57 6.50 -9.07
C THR A 498 0.05 5.22 -8.50
N ALA A 499 -0.10 4.08 -9.17
CA ALA A 499 0.42 2.79 -8.71
C ALA A 499 1.90 2.63 -9.05
N ASP A 500 2.66 2.01 -8.16
CA ASP A 500 4.05 1.63 -8.43
C ASP A 500 4.13 0.61 -9.58
N MET A 501 5.15 0.78 -10.44
CA MET A 501 5.31 -0.01 -11.66
C MET A 501 6.14 -1.26 -11.39
N TYR A 502 5.45 -2.37 -11.14
CA TYR A 502 6.06 -3.69 -10.93
C TYR A 502 5.83 -4.67 -12.08
N VAL A 503 4.75 -4.48 -12.83
CA VAL A 503 4.52 -5.14 -14.11
C VAL A 503 4.56 -4.07 -15.18
N CYS A 504 5.38 -4.26 -16.20
CA CYS A 504 5.46 -3.34 -17.32
C CYS A 504 5.23 -4.09 -18.62
N TYR A 505 4.29 -3.56 -19.40
CA TYR A 505 3.96 -4.00 -20.73
C TYR A 505 4.71 -3.08 -21.68
N GLN A 506 5.76 -3.60 -22.31
CA GLN A 506 6.64 -2.83 -23.19
C GLN A 506 6.33 -3.20 -24.63
N VAL A 507 5.60 -2.33 -25.32
CA VAL A 507 5.31 -2.46 -26.75
C VAL A 507 6.13 -1.42 -27.49
N ARG A 508 7.06 -1.89 -28.32
CA ARG A 508 7.91 -1.04 -29.16
C ARG A 508 7.46 -1.15 -30.61
N VAL A 509 7.49 -0.03 -31.32
CA VAL A 509 6.96 0.10 -32.67
C VAL A 509 7.92 0.90 -33.56
N ALA A 510 7.83 0.66 -34.85
CA ALA A 510 8.41 1.52 -35.89
C ALA A 510 7.25 2.10 -36.70
N TYR A 511 7.39 3.35 -37.15
CA TYR A 511 6.35 4.03 -37.92
C TYR A 511 6.89 4.57 -39.24
N SER A 512 5.99 4.70 -40.20
CA SER A 512 6.21 5.36 -41.48
C SER A 512 5.50 6.71 -41.50
N LEU A 513 5.89 7.60 -42.41
CA LEU A 513 5.17 8.85 -42.66
C LEU A 513 3.98 8.67 -43.63
N GLU A 514 3.82 7.47 -44.21
CA GLU A 514 2.69 7.12 -45.06
C GLU A 514 1.39 6.97 -44.25
N THR A 515 0.28 7.49 -44.79
CA THR A 515 -1.04 7.39 -44.16
C THR A 515 -1.51 5.95 -44.10
N TRP A 516 -2.15 5.58 -42.99
CA TRP A 516 -2.59 4.21 -42.80
C TRP A 516 -3.80 3.86 -43.69
N VAL A 517 -3.71 2.71 -44.37
CA VAL A 517 -4.79 2.12 -45.18
C VAL A 517 -5.12 0.72 -44.67
N LYS A 518 -6.42 0.44 -44.52
CA LYS A 518 -6.91 -0.85 -44.02
C LYS A 518 -6.43 -2.02 -44.89
N GLY A 519 -5.75 -2.98 -44.30
CA GLY A 519 -5.25 -4.20 -44.98
C GLY A 519 -3.83 -4.07 -45.55
N MET A 520 -3.13 -2.97 -45.30
CA MET A 520 -1.72 -2.82 -45.62
C MET A 520 -0.87 -3.81 -44.80
N ARG A 521 0.14 -4.42 -45.42
CA ARG A 521 1.12 -5.29 -44.77
C ARG A 521 2.46 -4.58 -44.69
N GLU A 522 3.32 -5.03 -43.78
CA GLU A 522 4.66 -4.46 -43.60
C GLU A 522 5.47 -4.41 -44.92
N SER A 523 5.33 -5.44 -45.78
CA SER A 523 6.03 -5.54 -47.07
C SER A 523 5.68 -4.45 -48.08
N ASN A 524 4.56 -3.75 -47.89
CA ASN A 524 4.05 -2.77 -48.84
C ASN A 524 4.46 -1.33 -48.51
N VAL A 525 5.14 -1.14 -47.37
CA VAL A 525 5.61 0.17 -46.90
C VAL A 525 7.06 0.36 -47.38
N ASN A 526 7.31 1.43 -48.13
CA ASN A 526 8.59 1.62 -48.80
C ASN A 526 9.69 2.10 -47.84
N GLU A 527 9.33 2.94 -46.86
CA GLU A 527 10.29 3.61 -45.98
C GLU A 527 9.75 3.71 -44.54
N TRP A 528 10.58 3.27 -43.59
CA TRP A 528 10.35 3.40 -42.15
C TRP A 528 11.26 4.50 -41.60
N VAL A 529 10.75 5.28 -40.65
CA VAL A 529 11.53 6.36 -40.03
C VAL A 529 12.68 5.76 -39.22
N ASP A 530 13.89 6.32 -39.40
CA ASP A 530 15.05 5.95 -38.59
C ASP A 530 14.95 6.56 -37.18
N LEU A 531 14.83 5.69 -36.18
CA LEU A 531 14.67 6.06 -34.77
C LEU A 531 15.91 5.68 -33.92
N MET A 532 17.07 5.47 -34.55
CA MET A 532 18.32 5.12 -33.87
C MET A 532 18.69 6.14 -32.78
N ARG A 533 18.67 5.71 -31.51
CA ARG A 533 19.14 6.51 -30.35
C ARG A 533 19.76 5.63 -29.27
N TYR A 534 20.66 6.20 -28.47
CA TYR A 534 21.09 5.56 -27.23
C TYR A 534 20.08 5.88 -26.13
N ASP A 535 19.46 4.85 -25.56
CA ASP A 535 18.52 4.99 -24.44
C ASP A 535 19.28 4.86 -23.12
N GLU A 536 19.46 5.98 -22.39
CA GLU A 536 20.14 6.01 -21.10
C GLU A 536 19.44 5.15 -20.05
N ASN A 537 18.10 5.01 -20.13
CA ASN A 537 17.38 4.18 -19.19
C ASN A 537 17.74 2.72 -19.41
N GLU A 538 17.84 2.24 -20.64
CA GLU A 538 18.13 0.82 -20.91
C GLU A 538 19.61 0.53 -21.20
N ASN A 539 20.47 1.55 -21.21
CA ASN A 539 21.89 1.49 -21.56
C ASN A 539 22.15 0.75 -22.89
N ALA A 540 21.31 1.00 -23.88
CA ALA A 540 21.32 0.30 -25.16
C ALA A 540 20.91 1.22 -26.31
N THR A 541 21.43 0.96 -27.50
CA THR A 541 20.99 1.64 -28.73
C THR A 541 19.69 1.01 -29.25
N MET A 542 18.66 1.82 -29.38
CA MET A 542 17.31 1.45 -29.81
C MET A 542 17.05 2.00 -31.21
N GLN A 543 16.35 1.22 -32.05
CA GLN A 543 15.94 1.64 -33.40
C GLN A 543 14.41 1.79 -33.51
N ASP A 544 13.72 1.79 -32.38
CA ASP A 544 12.28 1.81 -32.26
C ASP A 544 11.82 2.76 -31.14
N THR A 545 10.51 2.96 -31.06
CA THR A 545 9.87 3.86 -30.10
C THR A 545 8.79 3.15 -29.30
N PRO A 546 8.61 3.51 -28.01
CA PRO A 546 7.49 3.04 -27.21
C PRO A 546 6.15 3.50 -27.80
N LEU A 547 5.23 2.54 -27.96
CA LEU A 547 3.81 2.81 -28.17
C LEU A 547 3.12 2.97 -26.82
N LEU A 548 2.43 4.09 -26.59
CA LEU A 548 1.70 4.34 -25.36
C LEU A 548 0.18 4.33 -25.61
N VAL A 549 -0.58 3.80 -24.65
CA VAL A 549 -2.06 3.89 -24.68
C VAL A 549 -2.56 5.33 -24.65
N ASN A 550 -1.82 6.21 -23.98
CA ASN A 550 -1.99 7.66 -23.93
C ASN A 550 -0.66 8.32 -23.51
N ILE A 551 -0.57 9.65 -23.48
CA ILE A 551 0.69 10.34 -23.15
C ILE A 551 1.28 9.99 -21.78
N LYS A 552 0.47 9.51 -20.83
CA LYS A 552 0.91 9.07 -19.50
C LYS A 552 1.23 7.57 -19.44
N GLY A 553 0.83 6.79 -20.46
CA GLY A 553 0.96 5.34 -20.50
C GLY A 553 0.16 4.62 -19.41
N CYS A 554 -0.91 5.22 -18.88
CA CYS A 554 -1.67 4.64 -17.76
C CYS A 554 -3.17 5.00 -17.78
N GLY A 555 -3.98 4.20 -17.10
CA GLY A 555 -5.40 4.50 -16.85
C GLY A 555 -6.05 3.48 -15.92
N TYR A 556 -7.38 3.50 -15.81
CA TYR A 556 -8.11 2.70 -14.83
C TYR A 556 -9.11 1.76 -15.53
N PRO A 557 -9.29 0.51 -15.07
CA PRO A 557 -10.33 -0.38 -15.60
C PRO A 557 -11.74 0.19 -15.37
N PRO A 558 -12.70 0.01 -16.31
CA PRO A 558 -12.64 -0.84 -17.50
C PRO A 558 -12.07 -0.16 -18.76
N ASP A 559 -11.75 1.14 -18.72
CA ASP A 559 -11.32 1.89 -19.91
C ASP A 559 -9.97 1.42 -20.44
N ILE A 560 -9.09 0.94 -19.54
CA ILE A 560 -7.78 0.39 -19.88
C ILE A 560 -7.63 -1.00 -19.26
N ASP A 561 -7.28 -1.98 -20.10
CA ASP A 561 -6.89 -3.34 -19.74
C ASP A 561 -5.53 -3.61 -20.39
N CYS A 562 -4.48 -3.68 -19.58
CA CYS A 562 -3.11 -3.78 -20.11
C CYS A 562 -2.77 -5.18 -20.63
N ALA A 563 -3.42 -6.22 -20.10
CA ALA A 563 -3.23 -7.58 -20.60
C ALA A 563 -3.86 -7.74 -21.99
N ALA A 564 -5.07 -7.21 -22.18
CA ALA A 564 -5.73 -7.17 -23.48
C ALA A 564 -4.94 -6.33 -24.50
N PHE A 565 -4.40 -5.18 -24.07
CA PHE A 565 -3.53 -4.34 -24.89
C PHE A 565 -2.29 -5.11 -25.39
N ALA A 566 -1.54 -5.75 -24.50
CA ALA A 566 -0.35 -6.50 -24.89
C ALA A 566 -0.68 -7.68 -25.83
N ASN A 567 -1.74 -8.43 -25.54
CA ASN A 567 -2.18 -9.54 -26.38
C ASN A 567 -2.63 -9.09 -27.78
N LYS A 568 -3.27 -7.93 -27.89
CA LYS A 568 -3.65 -7.32 -29.18
C LYS A 568 -2.42 -7.08 -30.05
N TYR A 569 -1.38 -6.44 -29.50
CA TYR A 569 -0.17 -6.11 -30.26
C TYR A 569 0.75 -7.32 -30.49
N GLN A 570 0.73 -8.32 -29.60
CA GLN A 570 1.41 -9.59 -29.83
C GLN A 570 0.84 -10.28 -31.09
N ASN A 571 -0.50 -10.39 -31.18
CA ASN A 571 -1.14 -11.02 -32.34
C ASN A 571 -0.91 -10.24 -33.65
N ILE A 572 -0.84 -8.90 -33.59
CA ILE A 572 -0.48 -8.07 -34.74
C ILE A 572 0.97 -8.32 -35.18
N SER A 573 1.89 -8.46 -34.22
CA SER A 573 3.30 -8.79 -34.47
C SER A 573 3.46 -10.16 -35.12
N ASP A 574 2.76 -11.17 -34.61
CA ASP A 574 2.85 -12.55 -35.12
C ASP A 574 2.33 -12.68 -36.57
N GLN A 575 1.39 -11.83 -36.96
CA GLN A 575 0.80 -11.79 -38.30
C GLN A 575 1.47 -10.78 -39.25
N ALA A 576 2.51 -10.06 -38.80
CA ALA A 576 3.20 -8.99 -39.55
C ALA A 576 2.23 -7.96 -40.16
N MET A 577 1.19 -7.59 -39.42
CA MET A 577 0.19 -6.61 -39.84
C MET A 577 0.59 -5.19 -39.41
N THR A 578 0.19 -4.19 -40.18
CA THR A 578 0.33 -2.79 -39.79
C THR A 578 -0.96 -2.23 -39.19
N PHE A 579 -0.83 -1.21 -38.34
CA PHE A 579 -1.94 -0.60 -37.62
C PHE A 579 -1.81 0.94 -37.62
N PRO A 580 -2.92 1.67 -37.40
CA PRO A 580 -2.89 3.13 -37.36
C PRO A 580 -2.29 3.62 -36.04
N CYS A 581 -1.43 4.63 -36.10
CA CYS A 581 -0.82 5.25 -34.93
C CYS A 581 -0.54 6.74 -35.13
N HIS A 582 -0.25 7.46 -34.05
CA HIS A 582 0.00 8.90 -34.07
C HIS A 582 1.36 9.21 -33.44
N TYR A 583 2.30 9.73 -34.22
CA TYR A 583 3.62 10.14 -33.72
C TYR A 583 3.64 11.63 -33.39
N SER A 584 4.52 12.04 -32.49
CA SER A 584 4.74 13.44 -32.13
C SER A 584 5.73 14.10 -33.10
N LYS A 585 5.39 15.31 -33.58
CA LYS A 585 6.29 16.10 -34.43
C LYS A 585 7.50 16.66 -33.68
N LEU A 586 7.33 16.95 -32.39
CA LEU A 586 8.40 17.49 -31.53
C LEU A 586 9.27 16.40 -30.91
N ASN A 587 8.69 15.23 -30.64
CA ASN A 587 9.40 14.09 -30.08
C ASN A 587 9.09 12.82 -30.88
N PRO A 588 9.90 12.46 -31.89
CA PRO A 588 9.68 11.27 -32.72
C PRO A 588 9.81 9.95 -31.94
N TRP A 589 10.20 10.00 -30.66
CA TRP A 589 10.34 8.83 -29.80
C TRP A 589 9.10 8.52 -28.96
N ILE A 590 7.97 9.17 -29.22
CA ILE A 590 6.69 8.88 -28.57
C ILE A 590 5.61 8.67 -29.62
N VAL A 591 4.92 7.54 -29.55
CA VAL A 591 3.81 7.19 -30.42
C VAL A 591 2.59 6.81 -29.58
N LEU A 592 1.42 7.31 -29.97
CA LEU A 592 0.14 7.01 -29.33
C LEU A 592 -0.71 6.08 -30.19
N GLU A 593 -1.47 5.20 -29.53
CA GLU A 593 -2.45 4.33 -30.18
C GLU A 593 -3.63 5.13 -30.74
N THR A 594 -4.24 5.98 -29.93
CA THR A 594 -5.37 6.83 -30.33
C THR A 594 -5.10 8.27 -29.96
N TYR A 595 -5.34 9.18 -30.91
CA TYR A 595 -5.26 10.62 -30.66
C TYR A 595 -6.35 11.37 -31.41
N SER A 596 -6.99 12.32 -30.74
CA SER A 596 -7.95 13.25 -31.34
C SER A 596 -7.76 14.64 -30.76
N PHE A 597 -7.31 15.60 -31.58
CA PHE A 597 -7.10 16.99 -31.17
C PHE A 597 -8.40 17.66 -30.71
N GLY A 598 -9.50 17.47 -31.45
CA GLY A 598 -10.77 18.14 -31.17
C GLY A 598 -11.35 17.80 -29.78
N GLU A 599 -11.33 16.52 -29.41
CA GLU A 599 -11.79 16.07 -28.09
C GLU A 599 -10.87 16.54 -26.96
N SER A 600 -9.55 16.43 -27.16
CA SER A 600 -8.56 16.89 -26.18
C SER A 600 -8.68 18.38 -25.91
N MET A 601 -8.84 19.19 -26.95
CA MET A 601 -9.03 20.64 -26.85
C MET A 601 -10.36 20.98 -26.17
N ALA A 602 -11.46 20.31 -26.55
CA ALA A 602 -12.77 20.54 -25.95
C ALA A 602 -12.75 20.22 -24.43
N ASN A 603 -12.12 19.13 -24.03
CA ASN A 603 -11.98 18.73 -22.64
C ASN A 603 -11.14 19.74 -21.84
N VAL A 604 -10.05 20.28 -22.40
CA VAL A 604 -9.25 21.34 -21.77
C VAL A 604 -10.08 22.61 -21.60
N VAL A 605 -10.72 23.08 -22.66
CA VAL A 605 -11.52 24.31 -22.64
C VAL A 605 -12.67 24.17 -21.65
N ALA A 606 -13.41 23.06 -21.66
CA ALA A 606 -14.51 22.83 -20.73
C ALA A 606 -14.02 22.78 -19.26
N SER A 607 -12.90 22.10 -19.00
CA SER A 607 -12.36 21.93 -17.64
C SER A 607 -11.82 23.24 -17.04
N ILE A 608 -11.37 24.19 -17.87
CA ILE A 608 -10.97 25.53 -17.41
C ILE A 608 -12.18 26.45 -17.37
N ALA A 609 -12.96 26.55 -18.45
CA ALA A 609 -13.98 27.57 -18.60
C ALA A 609 -15.19 27.35 -17.69
N ILE A 610 -15.63 26.10 -17.48
CA ILE A 610 -16.85 25.83 -16.70
C ILE A 610 -16.64 26.14 -15.20
N PRO A 611 -15.63 25.60 -14.50
CA PRO A 611 -15.46 25.89 -13.07
C PRO A 611 -15.07 27.35 -12.81
N ASN A 612 -14.18 27.93 -13.64
CA ASN A 612 -13.75 29.31 -13.46
C ASN A 612 -14.86 30.31 -13.85
N GLY A 613 -15.64 30.02 -14.90
CA GLY A 613 -16.76 30.85 -15.31
C GLY A 613 -17.86 30.87 -14.25
N LEU A 614 -18.26 29.71 -13.73
CA LEU A 614 -19.23 29.61 -12.63
C LEU A 614 -18.73 30.28 -11.35
N PHE A 615 -17.44 30.15 -11.04
CA PHE A 615 -16.81 30.83 -9.90
C PHE A 615 -16.85 32.35 -10.06
N VAL A 616 -16.43 32.89 -11.20
CA VAL A 616 -16.38 34.33 -11.46
C VAL A 616 -17.78 34.93 -11.47
N ILE A 617 -18.75 34.28 -12.13
CA ILE A 617 -20.16 34.75 -12.15
C ILE A 617 -20.72 34.78 -10.72
N SER A 618 -20.49 33.73 -9.95
CA SER A 618 -20.95 33.65 -8.56
C SER A 618 -20.31 34.73 -7.69
N LEU A 619 -19.03 35.00 -7.89
CA LEU A 619 -18.29 36.04 -7.17
C LEU A 619 -18.76 37.45 -7.56
N ILE A 620 -19.02 37.72 -8.84
CA ILE A 620 -19.56 39.00 -9.32
C ILE A 620 -20.93 39.28 -8.69
N VAL A 621 -21.83 38.30 -8.65
CA VAL A 621 -23.16 38.46 -8.05
C VAL A 621 -23.06 38.73 -6.55
N LEU A 622 -22.18 38.00 -5.84
CA LEU A 622 -21.94 38.23 -4.42
C LEU A 622 -21.31 39.61 -4.14
N LEU A 623 -20.34 40.03 -4.94
CA LEU A 623 -19.74 41.38 -4.82
C LEU A 623 -20.77 42.47 -5.13
N TYR A 624 -21.61 42.30 -6.14
CA TYR A 624 -22.66 43.24 -6.49
C TYR A 624 -23.66 43.44 -5.34
N TRP A 625 -24.07 42.36 -4.67
CA TRP A 625 -25.04 42.43 -3.57
C TRP A 625 -24.47 42.89 -2.23
N TYR A 626 -23.19 42.64 -1.94
CA TYR A 626 -22.59 42.92 -0.63
C TYR A 626 -21.56 44.07 -0.64
N CYS A 627 -21.24 44.66 -1.80
CA CYS A 627 -20.39 45.85 -1.89
C CYS A 627 -21.23 47.15 -1.86
N PRO A 628 -21.19 47.93 -0.79
CA PRO A 628 -21.98 49.17 -0.67
C PRO A 628 -21.60 50.23 -1.71
N TYR A 629 -20.35 50.21 -2.19
CA TYR A 629 -19.85 51.11 -3.23
C TYR A 629 -20.45 50.81 -4.62
N CYS A 630 -20.80 49.54 -4.90
CA CYS A 630 -21.40 49.15 -6.18
C CYS A 630 -22.89 49.49 -6.26
N GLN A 631 -23.65 49.31 -5.17
CA GLN A 631 -25.04 49.76 -5.09
C GLN A 631 -25.15 51.29 -5.18
N ALA A 632 -24.27 52.03 -4.49
CA ALA A 632 -24.29 53.48 -4.50
C ALA A 632 -24.00 54.09 -5.89
N ARG A 633 -23.22 53.42 -6.74
CA ARG A 633 -22.88 53.89 -8.09
C ARG A 633 -23.99 53.62 -9.12
N CYS A 634 -24.70 52.49 -9.01
CA CYS A 634 -25.87 52.22 -9.86
C CYS A 634 -27.07 53.10 -9.51
N ARG A 635 -27.34 53.33 -8.22
CA ARG A 635 -28.42 54.24 -7.80
C ARG A 635 -28.19 55.68 -8.29
N LYS A 636 -26.93 56.10 -8.34
CA LYS A 636 -26.54 57.40 -8.90
C LYS A 636 -26.72 57.49 -10.41
N TYR A 637 -26.65 56.36 -11.12
CA TYR A 637 -26.86 56.29 -12.56
C TYR A 637 -28.36 56.28 -12.88
N GLU A 638 -29.17 55.50 -12.15
CA GLU A 638 -30.65 55.57 -12.21
C GLU A 638 -31.17 56.96 -11.84
N GLU A 639 -30.69 57.57 -10.76
CA GLU A 639 -31.07 58.95 -10.39
C GLU A 639 -30.67 59.98 -11.46
N GLN A 640 -29.61 59.74 -12.24
CA GLN A 640 -29.21 60.60 -13.37
C GLN A 640 -30.08 60.36 -14.61
N THR A 641 -30.43 59.11 -14.91
CA THR A 641 -31.31 58.77 -16.05
C THR A 641 -32.74 59.23 -15.80
N ASP A 642 -33.25 59.09 -14.57
CA ASP A 642 -34.58 59.59 -14.16
C ASP A 642 -34.64 61.13 -14.11
N GLN A 643 -33.50 61.81 -13.93
CA GLN A 643 -33.41 63.27 -14.01
C GLN A 643 -33.38 63.76 -15.46
N GLU A 644 -32.66 63.05 -16.34
CA GLU A 644 -32.64 63.34 -17.78
C GLU A 644 -34.02 63.07 -18.43
N GLU A 645 -34.73 62.01 -18.02
CA GLU A 645 -36.11 61.74 -18.48
C GLU A 645 -37.12 62.79 -17.96
N LYS A 646 -36.94 63.31 -16.74
CA LYS A 646 -37.79 64.36 -16.18
C LYS A 646 -37.51 65.75 -16.72
N GLU A 647 -36.25 66.09 -17.02
CA GLU A 647 -35.93 67.34 -17.75
C GLU A 647 -36.52 67.31 -19.16
N PHE A 648 -36.57 66.13 -19.81
CA PHE A 648 -37.20 65.97 -21.11
C PHE A 648 -38.74 66.05 -21.07
N GLU A 649 -39.39 65.60 -20.00
CA GLU A 649 -40.85 65.75 -19.81
C GLU A 649 -41.28 67.17 -19.39
N ILE A 650 -40.40 67.96 -18.77
CA ILE A 650 -40.70 69.34 -18.34
C ILE A 650 -40.57 70.33 -19.51
N ASP A 651 -39.62 70.13 -20.43
CA ASP A 651 -39.47 70.97 -21.63
C ASP A 651 -40.67 70.84 -22.61
N ASP A 652 -41.42 69.72 -22.55
CA ASP A 652 -42.63 69.50 -23.39
C ASP A 652 -43.91 70.11 -22.77
N GLU A 653 -43.91 70.55 -21.50
CA GLU A 653 -45.09 71.12 -20.81
C GLU A 653 -45.09 72.66 -20.67
N GLU A 654 -44.00 73.37 -20.99
CA GLU A 654 -43.92 74.85 -20.85
C GLU A 654 -44.25 75.67 -22.12
N ASP A 655 -44.61 75.05 -23.26
CA ASP A 655 -44.77 75.78 -24.55
C ASP A 655 -46.21 75.95 -25.09
N ASP A 656 -47.28 75.57 -24.39
CA ASP A 656 -48.66 75.80 -24.87
C ASP A 656 -49.60 76.29 -23.75
N ASP A 657 -49.58 77.60 -23.44
CA ASP A 657 -50.80 78.42 -23.24
C ASP A 657 -50.48 79.91 -22.99
N ALA A 658 -50.34 80.66 -24.10
CA ALA A 658 -50.64 82.10 -24.15
C ALA A 658 -51.42 82.44 -25.44
N ASP A 659 -52.73 82.58 -25.24
CA ASP A 659 -53.70 83.46 -25.94
C ASP A 659 -54.02 83.24 -27.43
N GLU A 660 -55.29 82.86 -27.72
CA GLU A 660 -56.16 83.76 -28.49
C GLU A 660 -57.68 83.51 -28.34
N VAL A 661 -58.41 84.62 -28.45
CA VAL A 661 -59.76 84.91 -27.93
C VAL A 661 -60.91 84.55 -28.89
N HIS A 662 -62.00 83.98 -28.32
CA HIS A 662 -63.42 83.96 -28.70
C HIS A 662 -63.93 84.57 -30.04
N SER A 663 -64.92 83.89 -30.68
CA SER A 663 -66.30 84.44 -30.84
C SER A 663 -67.39 83.48 -31.42
N GLN A 664 -68.40 83.19 -30.59
CA GLN A 664 -69.88 83.20 -30.80
C GLN A 664 -70.69 82.26 -31.74
N ARG A 665 -71.51 81.41 -31.07
CA ARG A 665 -73.01 81.33 -31.07
C ARG A 665 -73.77 80.37 -32.04
N ALA A 666 -74.30 79.28 -31.42
CA ALA A 666 -75.62 78.59 -31.52
C ALA A 666 -76.18 78.14 -32.91
N VAL A 667 -76.91 77.02 -33.09
CA VAL A 667 -78.05 76.43 -32.32
C VAL A 667 -78.22 74.93 -32.67
N TYR A 668 -78.40 74.05 -31.68
CA TYR A 668 -79.63 73.28 -31.41
C TYR A 668 -79.54 72.56 -30.05
#